data_AF-A0A9P1BQK5-F1
#
_entry.id   AF-A0A9P1BQK5-F1
#
_cell.length_a   1.000
_cell.length_b   1.000
_cell.length_c   1.000
_cell.angle_alpha   90.00
_cell.angle_beta   90.00
_cell.angle_gamma   90.00
#
_symmetry.space_group_name_H-M   'P 1'
#
loop_
_entity.id
_entity.type
_entity.pdbx_description
1 polymer ?
#
loop_
_entity_poly.entity_id
_entity_poly.type
_entity_poly.pdbx_seq_one_letter_code
_entity_poly.pdbx_strand_id
1 'polypeptide(L)'
;MEELEWEGGMTKGRNSDLQAGLQSLQSQFGEMRDFLEVQFSLHRELLDRIVSRAAPEHSTAVSPMFLGIGNVPSNGHDRASLGSVGGLHPIQEDRDPDGFGQTGPAQKATKGAQMSWSKFDQVPPSENEYASQAQLRAQNLQAKQLRRTTQAAHAQFRKRNWRSCVKEIIFSPWFSLAITFLILLNVVLLGVEVDVSATLDLDEVPSWFGTVNALIVFIFVVEMILRIFVLGCREFWCGVESGWNIFDSLIVSLSVVDLVVDALASLMSASLDTGHLRFMRSIRIARAIRGIRVVRLFRYVTALRTLALSIISTMSSLFWTLALLVLVFYLFAVVITQLVLDHCRHAACPELLHKFWGSVPESMLTLFMAITNGLSWDDALRPLRNVSYIAVALVVCYVTLAVFAILNVVTGVFCNTAIESAHADKEVATIKQVRSKDQQVEALRQVFSEIDNANRNLVTFEEMADAISSGELASFMEAMGISTDDIRTLYTLLDADKDGLIDLDEFVSGCMQLHGPAKSLQLAKMSFENKLARDDLKTLTKDFADFKSLLQVKQMVRSQNQKEMKAGQGESRQAFEHLEETLSTCWEAAVYPLVIGASGEKSLHLGLQDSTFCPSVVQHSPYAGSGYEPWAHSTWLSPPFQHPCPPVQLRFRPSPVPSQGTDFVDGAVTIAANGSPAAQDGCSANTYAMTSSMSSKQRFLRVADGDILILPQDGSLQVRTEFGELQVDPWELIVVPRGVTFQVNLAEGSKMARGYFLENFGDHFVIPELGPIGISGGLAHPRHFLAPQASYEEVDGDFELVSKFMGTLFRSKIRHSPLDVVAWYGSHVPCKYDMRLFMAINTVTYDHPDPSIGAVMSSYTSTPGLANVDFVIFPPRWLPAEGTFRPPWFHRNCMSEFMGLLTGTYDAKPDSFVPGASSIHNRYVPHGPDAAAVQKGTDLDSSKPERYSGTLAFMWETRLVWHPSEYALATLNDEGYPAAWSGVQKRFDASKTPQDEPYGFQPTR
;
A
#
# COMPACT_ATOMS: atom_id res chain seq x y z
N MET A 1 5.98 54.54 16.82
CA MET A 1 5.05 55.66 17.14
C MET A 1 5.79 56.70 17.99
N GLU A 2 6.40 56.32 19.11
CA GLU A 2 7.19 57.27 19.94
C GLU A 2 8.47 57.82 19.28
N GLU A 3 9.07 57.13 18.30
CA GLU A 3 10.25 57.67 17.57
C GLU A 3 9.93 58.67 16.44
N LEU A 4 8.65 58.88 16.10
CA LEU A 4 8.26 59.76 14.99
C LEU A 4 7.86 61.19 15.42
N GLU A 5 7.81 61.47 16.73
CA GLU A 5 7.43 62.81 17.24
C GLU A 5 8.62 63.77 17.41
N TRP A 6 9.88 63.34 17.28
CA TRP A 6 11.03 64.22 17.53
C TRP A 6 11.46 65.06 16.30
N GLU A 7 11.27 64.62 15.04
CA GLU A 7 11.87 65.31 13.87
C GLU A 7 10.89 66.15 13.01
N GLY A 8 9.66 66.40 13.47
CA GLY A 8 8.62 67.12 12.72
C GLY A 8 8.73 68.65 12.70
N GLY A 9 9.93 69.19 12.50
CA GLY A 9 10.22 70.61 12.62
C GLY A 9 10.68 71.30 11.34
N MET A 10 10.22 70.94 10.13
CA MET A 10 10.19 71.85 8.96
C MET A 10 9.55 71.19 7.73
N THR A 11 8.77 72.00 6.98
CA THR A 11 8.15 71.79 5.65
C THR A 11 6.68 71.33 5.61
N LYS A 12 5.78 72.33 5.72
CA LYS A 12 4.39 72.27 5.30
C LYS A 12 4.31 72.31 3.77
N GLY A 13 3.69 71.31 3.15
CA GLY A 13 3.16 71.44 1.80
C GLY A 13 3.26 70.20 0.92
N ARG A 14 2.65 69.08 1.33
CA ARG A 14 2.12 67.96 0.52
C ARG A 14 1.99 66.74 1.44
N ASN A 15 0.84 66.55 2.08
CA ASN A 15 0.59 65.31 2.83
C ASN A 15 -0.91 65.04 3.12
N SER A 16 -1.83 65.42 2.23
CA SER A 16 -3.24 65.04 2.38
C SER A 16 -3.47 63.56 2.05
N ASP A 17 -2.78 63.03 1.05
CA ASP A 17 -3.05 61.68 0.52
C ASP A 17 -2.35 60.60 1.35
N LEU A 18 -1.20 60.92 1.94
CA LEU A 18 -0.49 60.03 2.86
C LEU A 18 -1.25 59.87 4.19
N GLN A 19 -1.92 60.93 4.65
CA GLN A 19 -2.68 60.94 5.89
C GLN A 19 -3.99 60.13 5.74
N ALA A 20 -4.62 60.16 4.56
CA ALA A 20 -5.76 59.32 4.21
C ALA A 20 -5.38 57.82 4.10
N GLY A 21 -4.21 57.52 3.50
CA GLY A 21 -3.70 56.14 3.41
C GLY A 21 -3.32 55.56 4.78
N LEU A 22 -2.75 56.36 5.68
CA LEU A 22 -2.42 55.96 7.05
C LEU A 22 -3.67 55.69 7.91
N GLN A 23 -4.74 56.50 7.76
CA GLN A 23 -6.00 56.25 8.46
C GLN A 23 -6.70 54.97 7.96
N SER A 24 -6.62 54.67 6.66
CA SER A 24 -7.16 53.43 6.09
C SER A 24 -6.40 52.19 6.59
N LEU A 25 -5.07 52.26 6.64
CA LEU A 25 -4.24 51.17 7.17
C LEU A 25 -4.44 50.97 8.67
N GLN A 26 -4.57 52.04 9.46
CA GLN A 26 -4.85 51.93 10.90
C GLN A 26 -6.22 51.28 11.17
N SER A 27 -7.23 51.55 10.35
CA SER A 27 -8.54 50.90 10.43
C SER A 27 -8.44 49.40 10.14
N GLN A 28 -7.71 49.00 9.09
CA GLN A 28 -7.55 47.59 8.71
C GLN A 28 -6.72 46.79 9.73
N PHE A 29 -5.69 47.40 10.32
CA PHE A 29 -4.92 46.76 11.40
C PHE A 29 -5.71 46.67 12.72
N GLY A 30 -6.63 47.60 12.97
CA GLY A 30 -7.56 47.53 14.11
C GLY A 30 -8.50 46.33 14.00
N GLU A 31 -9.16 46.16 12.85
CA GLU A 31 -10.06 45.02 12.60
C GLU A 31 -9.34 43.68 12.67
N MET A 32 -8.10 43.60 12.17
CA MET A 32 -7.31 42.38 12.22
C MET A 32 -6.82 42.05 13.64
N ARG A 33 -6.53 43.07 14.47
CA ARG A 33 -6.20 42.88 15.89
C ARG A 33 -7.42 42.38 16.66
N ASP A 34 -8.58 42.97 16.44
CA ASP A 34 -9.81 42.60 17.14
C ASP A 34 -10.27 41.18 16.72
N PHE A 35 -10.09 40.80 15.44
CA PHE A 35 -10.33 39.43 14.97
C PHE A 35 -9.38 38.41 15.63
N LEU A 36 -8.10 38.76 15.77
CA LEU A 36 -7.11 37.90 16.42
C LEU A 36 -7.35 37.80 17.93
N GLU A 37 -7.74 38.88 18.62
CA GLU A 37 -8.09 38.83 20.05
C GLU A 37 -9.31 37.95 20.32
N VAL A 38 -10.32 37.97 19.44
CA VAL A 38 -11.49 37.07 19.55
C VAL A 38 -11.07 35.61 19.33
N GLN A 39 -10.19 35.32 18.37
CA GLN A 39 -9.68 33.97 18.14
C GLN A 39 -8.82 33.46 19.31
N PHE A 40 -7.93 34.30 19.85
CA PHE A 40 -7.11 33.95 21.00
C PHE A 40 -7.94 33.79 22.28
N SER A 41 -9.00 34.59 22.47
CA SER A 41 -9.97 34.44 23.57
C SER A 41 -10.70 33.09 23.48
N LEU A 42 -11.19 32.71 22.30
CA LEU A 42 -11.86 31.43 22.10
C LEU A 42 -10.92 30.24 22.36
N HIS A 43 -9.66 30.36 21.94
CA HIS A 43 -8.65 29.32 22.14
C HIS A 43 -8.27 29.17 23.62
N ARG A 44 -8.21 30.28 24.36
CA ARG A 44 -7.94 30.29 25.80
C ARG A 44 -9.08 29.70 26.62
N GLU A 45 -10.33 30.00 26.26
CA GLU A 45 -11.51 29.41 26.91
C GLU A 45 -11.62 27.90 26.63
N LEU A 46 -11.23 27.47 25.42
CA LEU A 46 -11.17 26.04 25.08
C LEU A 46 -10.08 25.32 25.89
N LEU A 47 -8.91 25.93 26.04
CA LEU A 47 -7.80 25.40 26.84
C LEU A 47 -8.13 25.34 28.34
N ASP A 48 -8.79 26.36 28.91
CA ASP A 48 -9.23 26.33 30.32
C ASP A 48 -10.30 25.26 30.57
N ARG A 49 -11.19 25.00 29.59
CA ARG A 49 -12.16 23.89 29.67
C ARG A 49 -11.52 22.51 29.56
N ILE A 50 -10.39 22.40 28.85
CA ILE A 50 -9.63 21.16 28.71
C ILE A 50 -8.79 20.91 29.98
N VAL A 51 -8.16 21.95 30.52
CA VAL A 51 -7.32 21.87 31.73
C VAL A 51 -8.18 21.64 32.99
N SER A 52 -9.38 22.24 33.09
CA SER A 52 -10.30 21.99 34.21
C SER A 52 -10.92 20.59 34.23
N ARG A 53 -10.84 19.82 33.14
CA ARG A 53 -11.24 18.39 33.10
C ARG A 53 -10.10 17.43 33.44
N ALA A 54 -8.87 17.92 33.58
CA ALA A 54 -7.68 17.11 33.79
C ALA A 54 -6.95 17.51 35.08
N ALA A 55 -7.60 17.35 36.23
CA ALA A 55 -6.93 17.29 37.53
C ALA A 55 -7.57 16.21 38.42
N PRO A 56 -6.78 15.30 39.03
CA PRO A 56 -7.29 14.18 39.82
C PRO A 56 -7.35 14.54 41.32
N GLU A 57 -8.49 14.30 41.97
CA GLU A 57 -8.58 14.25 43.44
C GLU A 57 -8.76 12.80 43.92
N HIS A 58 -7.97 12.45 44.94
CA HIS A 58 -7.91 11.14 45.56
C HIS A 58 -8.87 10.98 46.75
N SER A 59 -9.42 9.75 46.87
CA SER A 59 -9.97 9.09 48.08
C SER A 59 -11.39 9.52 48.50
N THR A 60 -12.34 8.67 48.90
CA THR A 60 -12.33 7.35 49.54
C THR A 60 -13.68 6.63 49.30
N ALA A 61 -13.62 5.30 49.19
CA ALA A 61 -14.57 4.25 49.63
C ALA A 61 -16.11 4.35 49.50
N VAL A 62 -16.69 3.15 49.26
CA VAL A 62 -18.03 2.62 49.61
C VAL A 62 -19.06 2.51 48.45
N SER A 63 -19.29 1.26 48.03
CA SER A 63 -20.57 0.74 47.48
C SER A 63 -21.51 0.40 48.66
N PRO A 64 -22.87 0.33 48.59
CA PRO A 64 -23.67 -0.23 47.48
C PRO A 64 -25.11 0.33 47.25
N MET A 65 -25.80 -0.21 46.23
CA MET A 65 -27.24 -0.55 46.17
C MET A 65 -28.41 0.49 46.24
N PHE A 66 -29.34 0.31 45.28
CA PHE A 66 -30.82 0.31 45.35
C PHE A 66 -31.71 1.59 45.21
N LEU A 67 -32.64 1.47 44.23
CA LEU A 67 -34.10 1.78 44.19
C LEU A 67 -34.69 3.21 44.32
N GLY A 68 -35.69 3.46 43.46
CA GLY A 68 -36.79 4.44 43.60
C GLY A 68 -37.10 5.15 42.27
N ILE A 69 -38.02 4.70 41.40
CA ILE A 69 -39.51 4.69 41.45
C ILE A 69 -40.16 6.08 41.69
N GLY A 70 -41.01 6.46 40.72
CA GLY A 70 -42.16 7.38 40.85
C GLY A 70 -42.05 8.63 39.95
N ASN A 71 -43.04 9.08 39.18
CA ASN A 71 -44.44 8.70 39.03
C ASN A 71 -45.05 9.34 37.76
N VAL A 72 -46.10 8.69 37.24
CA VAL A 72 -47.08 9.15 36.22
C VAL A 72 -48.14 10.07 36.89
N PRO A 73 -48.95 10.88 36.15
CA PRO A 73 -50.27 10.44 35.59
C PRO A 73 -50.55 11.03 34.17
N SER A 74 -50.93 10.25 33.14
CA SER A 74 -52.28 9.79 32.73
C SER A 74 -53.34 10.87 32.49
N ASN A 75 -53.82 10.99 31.23
CA ASN A 75 -55.24 11.16 30.88
C ASN A 75 -55.49 10.68 29.44
N GLY A 76 -56.54 9.87 29.26
CA GLY A 76 -57.00 9.31 27.99
C GLY A 76 -58.32 9.91 27.50
N HIS A 77 -58.99 9.14 26.62
CA HIS A 77 -60.26 9.36 25.89
C HIS A 77 -60.09 9.96 24.48
N ASP A 78 -60.62 9.42 23.37
CA ASP A 78 -61.75 8.50 23.15
C ASP A 78 -61.63 7.63 21.88
N ARG A 79 -62.48 6.59 21.83
CA ARG A 79 -62.68 5.62 20.74
C ARG A 79 -63.98 5.90 19.96
N ALA A 80 -64.01 5.38 18.72
CA ALA A 80 -65.14 4.82 17.96
C ALA A 80 -65.78 5.65 16.82
N SER A 81 -65.79 5.10 15.59
CA SER A 81 -66.98 4.50 14.96
C SER A 81 -66.70 3.93 13.55
N LEU A 82 -67.43 2.86 13.21
CA LEU A 82 -67.47 2.11 11.95
C LEU A 82 -68.40 2.75 10.91
N GLY A 83 -68.24 2.42 9.61
CA GLY A 83 -69.40 2.19 8.71
C GLY A 83 -69.26 2.40 7.19
N SER A 84 -69.62 1.33 6.43
CA SER A 84 -69.99 1.23 4.98
C SER A 84 -68.87 1.38 3.93
N VAL A 85 -68.58 0.48 2.98
CA VAL A 85 -69.31 -0.47 2.09
C VAL A 85 -70.17 0.19 0.99
N GLY A 86 -69.70 0.07 -0.26
CA GLY A 86 -70.55 -0.22 -1.43
C GLY A 86 -70.46 0.69 -2.67
N GLY A 87 -70.23 0.09 -3.85
CA GLY A 87 -70.67 0.60 -5.16
C GLY A 87 -69.55 0.96 -6.15
N LEU A 88 -69.08 0.03 -7.01
CA LEU A 88 -69.59 -0.28 -8.36
C LEU A 88 -68.97 0.58 -9.49
N HIS A 89 -68.06 -0.07 -10.25
CA HIS A 89 -67.84 0.08 -11.70
C HIS A 89 -69.18 -0.08 -12.47
N PRO A 90 -69.35 0.31 -13.77
CA PRO A 90 -68.38 -0.03 -14.84
C PRO A 90 -68.34 0.81 -16.17
N ILE A 91 -67.30 0.52 -16.99
CA ILE A 91 -67.36 0.24 -18.45
C ILE A 91 -67.35 1.37 -19.55
N GLN A 92 -66.43 1.14 -20.53
CA GLN A 92 -66.41 1.38 -22.00
C GLN A 92 -66.18 2.79 -22.59
N GLU A 93 -65.12 2.99 -23.39
CA GLU A 93 -65.02 2.98 -24.90
C GLU A 93 -64.99 4.43 -25.40
N ASP A 94 -64.37 4.88 -26.49
CA ASP A 94 -63.57 4.31 -27.58
C ASP A 94 -62.91 5.51 -28.31
N ARG A 95 -61.83 5.25 -29.07
CA ARG A 95 -61.41 5.89 -30.35
C ARG A 95 -60.86 7.33 -30.45
N ASP A 96 -59.72 7.38 -31.15
CA ASP A 96 -59.11 8.49 -31.90
C ASP A 96 -60.02 9.02 -33.04
N PRO A 97 -59.69 10.13 -33.74
CA PRO A 97 -58.77 10.04 -34.89
C PRO A 97 -57.90 11.28 -35.21
N ASP A 98 -56.98 11.05 -36.15
CA ASP A 98 -56.04 11.96 -36.84
C ASP A 98 -56.61 13.23 -37.49
N GLY A 99 -55.72 14.21 -37.78
CA GLY A 99 -55.97 15.31 -38.73
C GLY A 99 -54.73 16.12 -39.14
N PHE A 100 -54.32 15.96 -40.40
CA PHE A 100 -53.29 16.71 -41.16
C PHE A 100 -53.68 18.17 -41.47
N GLY A 101 -52.69 19.07 -41.72
CA GLY A 101 -52.82 20.14 -42.72
C GLY A 101 -52.22 21.56 -42.47
N GLN A 102 -51.04 21.80 -43.06
CA GLN A 102 -50.44 23.03 -43.69
C GLN A 102 -50.93 24.48 -43.41
N THR A 103 -49.97 25.43 -43.27
CA THR A 103 -49.71 26.61 -44.15
C THR A 103 -48.72 27.64 -43.51
N GLY A 104 -47.79 28.24 -44.28
CA GLY A 104 -47.00 29.46 -43.92
C GLY A 104 -47.68 30.76 -44.40
N PRO A 105 -47.05 31.97 -44.49
CA PRO A 105 -45.64 32.37 -44.27
C PRO A 105 -45.41 33.72 -43.49
N ALA A 106 -44.17 34.22 -43.53
CA ALA A 106 -43.52 35.41 -42.91
C ALA A 106 -44.25 36.78 -42.78
N GLN A 107 -43.92 37.59 -41.76
CA GLN A 107 -43.40 38.99 -41.88
C GLN A 107 -43.08 39.72 -40.55
N LYS A 108 -42.13 40.68 -40.68
CA LYS A 108 -41.48 41.62 -39.73
C LYS A 108 -42.38 42.44 -38.81
N ALA A 109 -41.87 42.83 -37.63
CA ALA A 109 -41.99 44.20 -37.10
C ALA A 109 -40.96 44.54 -36.00
N THR A 110 -40.13 45.54 -36.28
CA THR A 110 -39.27 46.30 -35.36
C THR A 110 -40.07 47.18 -34.40
N LYS A 111 -39.68 47.25 -33.12
CA LYS A 111 -39.88 48.45 -32.26
C LYS A 111 -38.72 48.61 -31.28
N GLY A 112 -37.98 49.71 -31.42
CA GLY A 112 -37.13 50.24 -30.36
C GLY A 112 -37.94 51.10 -29.38
N ALA A 113 -37.45 51.20 -28.15
CA ALA A 113 -37.77 52.24 -27.17
C ALA A 113 -36.62 52.28 -26.14
N GLN A 114 -35.73 53.26 -26.24
CA GLN A 114 -35.63 54.40 -25.32
C GLN A 114 -35.32 54.02 -23.86
N MET A 115 -34.03 54.10 -23.49
CA MET A 115 -33.59 54.17 -22.09
C MET A 115 -33.85 55.58 -21.54
N SER A 116 -34.73 55.66 -20.55
CA SER A 116 -34.99 56.86 -19.74
C SER A 116 -34.06 56.86 -18.52
N TRP A 117 -33.14 57.81 -18.48
CA TRP A 117 -32.32 58.12 -17.30
C TRP A 117 -33.10 59.03 -16.35
N SER A 118 -33.79 58.44 -15.38
CA SER A 118 -34.36 59.21 -14.26
C SER A 118 -34.71 58.28 -13.08
N LYS A 119 -33.74 58.06 -12.18
CA LYS A 119 -33.93 57.70 -10.76
C LYS A 119 -32.56 57.50 -10.07
N PHE A 120 -31.76 58.55 -10.03
CA PHE A 120 -30.77 58.73 -8.96
C PHE A 120 -31.38 59.77 -8.04
N ASP A 121 -32.15 59.29 -7.05
CA ASP A 121 -32.56 60.03 -5.84
C ASP A 121 -33.41 59.09 -4.97
N GLN A 122 -32.78 58.03 -4.45
CA GLN A 122 -33.30 57.31 -3.28
C GLN A 122 -32.16 57.06 -2.30
N VAL A 123 -32.31 57.66 -1.13
CA VAL A 123 -31.44 57.49 0.04
C VAL A 123 -31.35 56.00 0.37
N PRO A 124 -30.15 55.44 0.62
CA PRO A 124 -30.02 54.03 0.97
C PRO A 124 -30.71 53.73 2.32
N PRO A 125 -31.46 52.61 2.43
CA PRO A 125 -32.10 52.22 3.67
C PRO A 125 -31.07 51.85 4.74
N SER A 126 -31.39 52.16 6.00
CA SER A 126 -30.50 51.95 7.15
C SER A 126 -30.14 50.47 7.37
N GLU A 127 -29.00 50.18 8.01
CA GLU A 127 -28.52 48.79 8.24
C GLU A 127 -29.54 47.86 8.89
N ASN A 128 -30.46 48.39 9.71
CA ASN A 128 -31.54 47.60 10.33
C ASN A 128 -32.62 47.15 9.32
N GLU A 129 -32.85 47.90 8.24
CA GLU A 129 -33.73 47.48 7.15
C GLU A 129 -33.09 46.42 6.26
N TYR A 130 -31.76 46.45 6.09
CA TYR A 130 -31.02 45.41 5.37
C TYR A 130 -31.05 44.07 6.11
N ALA A 131 -30.84 44.08 7.43
CA ALA A 131 -30.86 42.88 8.25
C ALA A 131 -32.26 42.23 8.26
N SER A 132 -33.33 43.03 8.41
CA SER A 132 -34.70 42.52 8.41
C SER A 132 -35.13 41.98 7.03
N GLN A 133 -34.73 42.62 5.92
CA GLN A 133 -35.01 42.10 4.57
C GLN A 133 -34.21 40.84 4.24
N ALA A 134 -32.96 40.73 4.71
CA ALA A 134 -32.16 39.51 4.55
C ALA A 134 -32.77 38.33 5.32
N GLN A 135 -33.25 38.57 6.53
CA GLN A 135 -33.88 37.55 7.37
C GLN A 135 -35.24 37.10 6.79
N LEU A 136 -36.03 38.02 6.25
CA LEU A 136 -37.28 37.69 5.56
C LEU A 136 -37.04 36.91 4.24
N ARG A 137 -35.96 37.22 3.50
CA ARG A 137 -35.55 36.47 2.31
C ARG A 137 -35.07 35.06 2.65
N ALA A 138 -34.30 34.91 3.73
CA ALA A 138 -33.85 33.61 4.22
C ALA A 138 -35.02 32.71 4.65
N GLN A 139 -36.01 33.27 5.36
CA GLN A 139 -37.21 32.54 5.76
C GLN A 139 -38.09 32.15 4.55
N ASN A 140 -38.23 33.04 3.57
CA ASN A 140 -38.96 32.73 2.33
C ASN A 140 -38.25 31.70 1.45
N LEU A 141 -36.92 31.69 1.44
CA LEU A 141 -36.11 30.67 0.78
C LEU A 141 -36.27 29.31 1.45
N GLN A 142 -36.18 29.25 2.78
CA GLN A 142 -36.45 28.02 3.54
C GLN A 142 -37.87 27.50 3.32
N ALA A 143 -38.88 28.39 3.30
CA ALA A 143 -40.27 28.00 3.03
C ALA A 143 -40.47 27.48 1.59
N LYS A 144 -39.76 28.04 0.60
CA LYS A 144 -39.75 27.55 -0.78
C LYS A 144 -39.04 26.21 -0.92
N GLN A 145 -37.92 26.02 -0.22
CA GLN A 145 -37.17 24.77 -0.20
C GLN A 145 -38.00 23.65 0.44
N LEU A 146 -38.66 23.94 1.57
CA LEU A 146 -39.56 23.01 2.24
C LEU A 146 -40.75 22.65 1.35
N ARG A 147 -41.36 23.61 0.63
CA ARG A 147 -42.43 23.30 -0.34
C ARG A 147 -41.97 22.45 -1.51
N ARG A 148 -40.75 22.66 -2.01
CA ARG A 148 -40.15 21.86 -3.10
C ARG A 148 -39.80 20.45 -2.65
N THR A 149 -39.21 20.26 -1.47
CA THR A 149 -38.95 18.92 -0.92
C THR A 149 -40.24 18.19 -0.59
N THR A 150 -41.27 18.89 -0.10
CA THR A 150 -42.59 18.28 0.16
C THR A 150 -43.34 17.93 -1.13
N GLN A 151 -43.19 18.71 -2.21
CA GLN A 151 -43.77 18.40 -3.54
C GLN A 151 -43.00 17.29 -4.27
N ALA A 152 -41.67 17.26 -4.15
CA ALA A 152 -40.82 16.18 -4.70
C ALA A 152 -41.07 14.84 -3.98
N ALA A 153 -41.21 14.86 -2.65
CA ALA A 153 -41.62 13.69 -1.88
C ALA A 153 -43.02 13.19 -2.28
N HIS A 154 -43.98 14.08 -2.53
CA HIS A 154 -45.32 13.70 -3.02
C HIS A 154 -45.33 13.19 -4.48
N ALA A 155 -44.41 13.66 -5.33
CA ALA A 155 -44.29 13.19 -6.71
C ALA A 155 -43.65 11.79 -6.79
N GLN A 156 -42.66 11.50 -5.94
CA GLN A 156 -41.99 10.19 -5.87
C GLN A 156 -42.88 9.09 -5.26
N PHE A 157 -43.84 9.46 -4.41
CA PHE A 157 -44.83 8.52 -3.86
C PHE A 157 -45.91 8.06 -4.86
N ARG A 158 -46.06 8.70 -6.04
CA ARG A 158 -47.19 8.45 -6.96
C ARG A 158 -46.96 7.40 -8.06
N LYS A 159 -45.82 6.69 -8.09
CA LYS A 159 -45.57 5.52 -8.96
C LYS A 159 -44.85 4.36 -8.25
N ARG A 160 -45.25 4.04 -7.02
CA ARG A 160 -44.78 2.82 -6.34
C ARG A 160 -45.58 1.62 -6.84
N ASN A 161 -45.16 1.04 -7.96
CA ASN A 161 -45.72 -0.20 -8.47
C ASN A 161 -45.56 -1.29 -7.40
N TRP A 162 -46.62 -2.07 -7.13
CA TRP A 162 -46.59 -3.14 -6.12
C TRP A 162 -45.41 -4.11 -6.30
N ARG A 163 -44.99 -4.34 -7.56
CA ARG A 163 -43.82 -5.13 -7.92
C ARG A 163 -42.51 -4.60 -7.34
N SER A 164 -42.34 -3.28 -7.23
CA SER A 164 -41.15 -2.65 -6.67
C SER A 164 -41.08 -2.84 -5.15
N CYS A 165 -42.21 -2.74 -4.44
CA CYS A 165 -42.26 -3.05 -3.01
C CYS A 165 -41.93 -4.53 -2.73
N VAL A 166 -42.48 -5.45 -3.54
CA VAL A 166 -42.20 -6.88 -3.39
C VAL A 166 -40.73 -7.19 -3.70
N LYS A 167 -40.13 -6.50 -4.67
CA LYS A 167 -38.70 -6.58 -4.96
C LYS A 167 -37.86 -6.14 -3.76
N GLU A 168 -38.16 -4.99 -3.16
CA GLU A 168 -37.46 -4.51 -1.95
C GLU A 168 -37.54 -5.51 -0.79
N ILE A 169 -38.69 -6.19 -0.61
CA ILE A 169 -38.87 -7.17 0.47
C ILE A 169 -38.05 -8.45 0.21
N ILE A 170 -38.15 -9.05 -0.99
CA ILE A 170 -37.47 -10.32 -1.30
C ILE A 170 -35.95 -10.19 -1.24
N PHE A 171 -35.41 -9.06 -1.72
CA PHE A 171 -33.98 -8.79 -1.71
C PHE A 171 -33.48 -8.19 -0.39
N SER A 172 -34.36 -8.01 0.59
CA SER A 172 -33.95 -7.52 1.90
C SER A 172 -33.10 -8.56 2.65
N PRO A 173 -32.09 -8.12 3.43
CA PRO A 173 -31.28 -9.01 4.26
C PRO A 173 -32.11 -9.72 5.33
N TRP A 174 -33.15 -9.06 5.84
CA TRP A 174 -34.07 -9.62 6.84
C TRP A 174 -34.90 -10.79 6.29
N PHE A 175 -35.41 -10.67 5.06
CA PHE A 175 -36.13 -11.77 4.42
C PHE A 175 -35.20 -12.98 4.17
N SER A 176 -33.98 -12.72 3.71
CA SER A 176 -32.96 -13.76 3.51
C SER A 176 -32.57 -14.46 4.82
N LEU A 177 -32.44 -13.71 5.92
CA LEU A 177 -32.16 -14.26 7.25
C LEU A 177 -33.33 -15.11 7.76
N ALA A 178 -34.58 -14.68 7.54
CA ALA A 178 -35.76 -15.44 7.94
C ALA A 178 -35.88 -16.78 7.20
N ILE A 179 -35.64 -16.80 5.89
CA ILE A 179 -35.63 -18.06 5.11
C ILE A 179 -34.47 -18.97 5.55
N THR A 180 -33.29 -18.41 5.82
CA THR A 180 -32.14 -19.17 6.32
C THR A 180 -32.45 -19.82 7.67
N PHE A 181 -33.09 -19.09 8.59
CA PHE A 181 -33.56 -19.63 9.86
C PHE A 181 -34.56 -20.77 9.68
N LEU A 182 -35.51 -20.65 8.76
CA LEU A 182 -36.48 -21.71 8.46
C LEU A 182 -35.82 -22.98 7.90
N ILE A 183 -34.77 -22.85 7.09
CA ILE A 183 -34.01 -24.01 6.58
C ILE A 183 -33.31 -24.73 7.75
N LEU A 184 -32.65 -23.99 8.64
CA LEU A 184 -31.98 -24.56 9.82
C LEU A 184 -32.99 -25.24 10.76
N LEU A 185 -34.12 -24.59 11.02
CA LEU A 185 -35.19 -25.15 11.82
C LEU A 185 -35.74 -26.45 11.20
N ASN A 186 -35.90 -26.50 9.87
CA ASN A 186 -36.34 -27.72 9.17
C ASN A 186 -35.36 -28.88 9.34
N VAL A 187 -34.05 -28.62 9.31
CA VAL A 187 -33.02 -29.65 9.51
C VAL A 187 -33.03 -30.17 10.94
N VAL A 188 -33.16 -29.29 11.94
CA VAL A 188 -33.26 -29.69 13.35
C VAL A 188 -34.52 -30.51 13.59
N LEU A 189 -35.66 -30.08 13.05
CA LEU A 189 -36.93 -30.81 13.15
C LEU A 189 -36.85 -32.19 12.50
N LEU A 190 -36.18 -32.31 11.35
CA LEU A 190 -35.93 -33.60 10.70
C LEU A 190 -35.09 -34.52 11.60
N GLY A 191 -34.05 -34.00 12.26
CA GLY A 191 -33.25 -34.77 13.21
C GLY A 191 -34.06 -35.27 14.41
N VAL A 192 -34.90 -34.41 14.98
CA VAL A 192 -35.80 -34.76 16.09
C VAL A 192 -36.85 -35.78 15.64
N GLU A 193 -37.43 -35.61 14.45
CA GLU A 193 -38.40 -36.57 13.89
C GLU A 193 -37.77 -37.97 13.74
N VAL A 194 -36.53 -38.05 13.24
CA VAL A 194 -35.81 -39.33 13.07
C VAL A 194 -35.53 -39.99 14.42
N ASP A 195 -35.08 -39.23 15.42
CA ASP A 195 -34.75 -39.75 16.76
C ASP A 195 -36.00 -40.23 17.51
N VAL A 196 -37.08 -39.45 17.45
CA VAL A 196 -38.40 -39.82 17.99
C VAL A 196 -38.96 -41.05 17.27
N SER A 197 -38.81 -41.14 15.95
CA SER A 197 -39.23 -42.30 15.15
C SER A 197 -38.38 -43.55 15.39
N ALA A 198 -37.17 -43.40 15.94
CA ALA A 198 -36.29 -44.51 16.30
C ALA A 198 -36.55 -45.04 17.73
N THR A 199 -37.12 -44.20 18.60
CA THR A 199 -37.37 -44.52 20.01
C THR A 199 -38.81 -44.92 20.30
N LEU A 200 -39.79 -44.47 19.49
CA LEU A 200 -41.20 -44.85 19.58
C LEU A 200 -41.57 -45.86 18.49
N ASP A 201 -42.57 -46.70 18.75
CA ASP A 201 -43.15 -47.56 17.72
C ASP A 201 -43.73 -46.71 16.57
N LEU A 202 -43.57 -47.21 15.34
CA LEU A 202 -43.77 -46.47 14.08
C LEU A 202 -45.15 -45.79 13.90
N ASP A 203 -46.16 -46.21 14.66
CA ASP A 203 -47.54 -45.71 14.57
C ASP A 203 -47.85 -44.60 15.61
N GLU A 204 -46.92 -44.27 16.50
CA GLU A 204 -47.08 -43.23 17.54
C GLU A 204 -46.40 -41.89 17.22
N VAL A 205 -45.79 -41.75 16.02
CA VAL A 205 -45.14 -40.50 15.64
C VAL A 205 -46.17 -39.37 15.57
N PRO A 206 -45.98 -38.27 16.33
CA PRO A 206 -46.95 -37.18 16.38
C PRO A 206 -47.24 -36.56 15.00
N SER A 207 -48.53 -36.48 14.64
CA SER A 207 -48.97 -35.97 13.32
C SER A 207 -48.61 -34.49 13.08
N TRP A 208 -48.29 -33.73 14.13
CA TRP A 208 -47.89 -32.33 14.01
C TRP A 208 -46.57 -32.15 13.26
N PHE A 209 -45.66 -33.14 13.25
CA PHE A 209 -44.43 -33.09 12.45
C PHE A 209 -44.74 -32.94 10.96
N GLY A 210 -45.70 -33.72 10.46
CA GLY A 210 -46.18 -33.62 9.07
C GLY A 210 -46.80 -32.27 8.76
N THR A 211 -47.61 -31.73 9.67
CA THR A 211 -48.25 -30.41 9.52
C THR A 211 -47.23 -29.27 9.46
N VAL A 212 -46.23 -29.29 10.33
CA VAL A 212 -45.16 -28.27 10.34
C VAL A 212 -44.29 -28.38 9.08
N ASN A 213 -43.97 -29.59 8.63
CA ASN A 213 -43.24 -29.79 7.38
C ASN A 213 -44.03 -29.27 6.16
N ALA A 214 -45.34 -29.55 6.09
CA ALA A 214 -46.21 -29.03 5.04
C ALA A 214 -46.24 -27.48 5.02
N LEU A 215 -46.29 -26.85 6.20
CA LEU A 215 -46.25 -25.39 6.33
C LEU A 215 -44.92 -24.81 5.82
N ILE A 216 -43.78 -25.44 6.15
CA ILE A 216 -42.46 -24.99 5.69
C ILE A 216 -42.34 -25.14 4.17
N VAL A 217 -42.79 -26.27 3.60
CA VAL A 217 -42.81 -26.47 2.14
C VAL A 217 -43.69 -25.43 1.46
N PHE A 218 -44.85 -25.09 2.03
CA PHE A 218 -45.72 -24.04 1.53
C PHE A 218 -45.03 -22.68 1.49
N ILE A 219 -44.33 -22.29 2.56
CA ILE A 219 -43.57 -21.04 2.62
C ILE A 219 -42.50 -21.00 1.51
N PHE A 220 -41.81 -22.11 1.26
CA PHE A 220 -40.80 -22.21 0.20
C PHE A 220 -41.40 -22.13 -1.21
N VAL A 221 -42.58 -22.70 -1.45
CA VAL A 221 -43.29 -22.58 -2.73
C VAL A 221 -43.70 -21.13 -2.96
N VAL A 222 -44.25 -20.45 -1.94
CA VAL A 222 -44.62 -19.03 -2.02
C VAL A 222 -43.39 -18.17 -2.32
N GLU A 223 -42.28 -18.41 -1.62
CA GLU A 223 -41.03 -17.69 -1.82
C GLU A 223 -40.48 -17.87 -3.24
N MET A 224 -40.51 -19.09 -3.79
CA MET A 224 -40.13 -19.39 -5.16
C MET A 224 -41.01 -18.65 -6.18
N ILE A 225 -42.33 -18.69 -5.99
CA ILE A 225 -43.30 -18.03 -6.86
C ILE A 225 -43.07 -16.52 -6.87
N LEU A 226 -42.89 -15.92 -5.69
CA LEU A 226 -42.62 -14.49 -5.54
C LEU A 226 -41.32 -14.08 -6.26
N ARG A 227 -40.27 -14.92 -6.19
CA ARG A 227 -39.01 -14.69 -6.93
C ARG A 227 -39.20 -14.72 -8.44
N ILE A 228 -39.94 -15.71 -8.96
CA ILE A 228 -40.26 -15.81 -10.40
C ILE A 228 -41.07 -14.59 -10.86
N PHE A 229 -42.02 -14.12 -10.06
CA PHE A 229 -42.84 -12.95 -10.39
C PHE A 229 -42.05 -11.63 -10.39
N VAL A 230 -41.07 -11.47 -9.50
CA VAL A 230 -40.27 -10.24 -9.38
C VAL A 230 -39.16 -10.17 -10.43
N LEU A 231 -38.46 -11.28 -10.69
CA LEU A 231 -37.38 -11.34 -11.68
C LEU A 231 -37.93 -11.50 -13.12
N GLY A 232 -39.14 -12.06 -13.26
CA GLY A 232 -39.68 -12.45 -14.55
C GLY A 232 -39.06 -13.75 -15.08
N CYS A 233 -39.82 -14.52 -15.86
CA CYS A 233 -39.42 -15.87 -16.29
C CYS A 233 -38.09 -15.87 -17.06
N ARG A 234 -37.86 -14.89 -17.93
CA ARG A 234 -36.63 -14.84 -18.75
C ARG A 234 -35.38 -14.66 -17.90
N GLU A 235 -35.40 -13.73 -16.94
CA GLU A 235 -34.25 -13.45 -16.08
C GLU A 235 -34.05 -14.56 -15.03
N PHE A 236 -35.14 -15.16 -14.54
CA PHE A 236 -35.07 -16.26 -13.58
C PHE A 236 -34.39 -17.52 -14.16
N TRP A 237 -34.74 -17.91 -15.40
CA TRP A 237 -34.24 -19.15 -16.02
C TRP A 237 -32.96 -18.96 -16.87
N CYS A 238 -32.70 -17.76 -17.39
CA CYS A 238 -31.56 -17.50 -18.29
C CYS A 238 -30.62 -16.39 -17.79
N GLY A 239 -30.83 -15.86 -16.58
CA GLY A 239 -29.97 -14.84 -15.98
C GLY A 239 -28.67 -15.40 -15.39
N VAL A 240 -27.87 -14.52 -14.80
CA VAL A 240 -26.56 -14.82 -14.19
C VAL A 240 -26.66 -15.85 -13.06
N GLU A 241 -27.77 -15.82 -12.30
CA GLU A 241 -28.05 -16.74 -11.18
C GLU A 241 -28.92 -17.95 -11.59
N SER A 242 -29.09 -18.19 -12.90
CA SER A 242 -29.99 -19.23 -13.43
C SER A 242 -29.67 -20.63 -12.91
N GLY A 243 -28.40 -21.01 -12.81
CA GLY A 243 -27.99 -22.32 -12.27
C GLY A 243 -28.50 -22.55 -10.85
N TRP A 244 -28.42 -21.53 -9.99
CA TRP A 244 -28.91 -21.60 -8.61
C TRP A 244 -30.43 -21.56 -8.51
N ASN A 245 -31.09 -20.81 -9.40
CA ASN A 245 -32.55 -20.74 -9.46
C ASN A 245 -33.15 -22.08 -9.93
N ILE A 246 -32.54 -22.74 -10.91
CA ILE A 246 -32.94 -24.07 -11.40
C ILE A 246 -32.76 -25.11 -10.28
N PHE A 247 -31.61 -25.09 -9.61
CA PHE A 247 -31.33 -25.99 -8.50
C PHE A 247 -32.34 -25.84 -7.34
N ASP A 248 -32.63 -24.60 -6.95
CA ASP A 248 -33.60 -24.29 -5.89
C ASP A 248 -35.02 -24.73 -6.30
N SER A 249 -35.39 -24.51 -7.56
CA SER A 249 -36.67 -24.96 -8.13
C SER A 249 -36.81 -26.48 -8.09
N LEU A 250 -35.72 -27.20 -8.37
CA LEU A 250 -35.68 -28.67 -8.31
C LEU A 250 -35.87 -29.17 -6.87
N ILE A 251 -35.19 -28.58 -5.88
CA ILE A 251 -35.36 -28.97 -4.47
C ILE A 251 -36.78 -28.69 -3.98
N VAL A 252 -37.35 -27.52 -4.30
CA VAL A 252 -38.73 -27.19 -3.93
C VAL A 252 -39.71 -28.16 -4.59
N SER A 253 -39.50 -28.50 -5.86
CA SER A 253 -40.33 -29.46 -6.59
C SER A 253 -40.27 -30.85 -5.98
N LEU A 254 -39.08 -31.36 -5.64
CA LEU A 254 -38.91 -32.64 -4.94
C LEU A 254 -39.62 -32.63 -3.57
N SER A 255 -39.62 -31.49 -2.90
CA SER A 255 -40.28 -31.32 -1.59
C SER A 255 -41.80 -31.34 -1.69
N VAL A 256 -42.36 -30.81 -2.77
CA VAL A 256 -43.79 -30.89 -3.08
C VAL A 256 -44.18 -32.32 -3.47
N VAL A 257 -43.37 -32.99 -4.29
CA VAL A 257 -43.60 -34.39 -4.68
C VAL A 257 -43.63 -35.29 -3.44
N ASP A 258 -42.67 -35.14 -2.53
CA ASP A 258 -42.61 -35.87 -1.26
C ASP A 258 -43.86 -35.63 -0.39
N LEU A 259 -44.34 -34.38 -0.28
CA LEU A 259 -45.58 -34.06 0.43
C LEU A 259 -46.82 -34.70 -0.23
N VAL A 260 -46.89 -34.70 -1.57
CA VAL A 260 -47.99 -35.31 -2.33
C VAL A 260 -47.96 -36.83 -2.20
N VAL A 261 -46.78 -37.44 -2.26
CA VAL A 261 -46.61 -38.89 -2.08
C VAL A 261 -47.02 -39.31 -0.67
N ASP A 262 -46.64 -38.57 0.37
CA ASP A 262 -47.07 -38.85 1.75
C ASP A 262 -48.59 -38.67 1.94
N ALA A 263 -49.20 -37.65 1.30
CA ALA A 263 -50.64 -37.44 1.32
C ALA A 263 -51.41 -38.55 0.57
N LEU A 264 -50.92 -38.98 -0.60
CA LEU A 264 -51.50 -40.10 -1.35
C LEU A 264 -51.32 -41.42 -0.62
N ALA A 265 -50.14 -41.64 -0.03
CA ALA A 265 -49.83 -42.83 0.77
C ALA A 265 -50.79 -42.95 1.97
N SER A 266 -51.03 -41.86 2.70
CA SER A 266 -51.95 -41.83 3.85
C SER A 266 -53.42 -42.06 3.45
N LEU A 267 -53.86 -41.53 2.30
CA LEU A 267 -55.17 -41.80 1.70
C LEU A 267 -55.33 -43.25 1.23
N MET A 268 -54.30 -43.82 0.59
CA MET A 268 -54.32 -45.20 0.10
C MET A 268 -54.21 -46.24 1.22
N SER A 269 -53.50 -45.95 2.31
CA SER A 269 -53.44 -46.81 3.49
C SER A 269 -54.79 -46.95 4.22
N ALA A 270 -55.76 -46.07 3.95
CA ALA A 270 -57.12 -46.22 4.45
C ALA A 270 -57.99 -47.19 3.62
N SER A 271 -57.50 -47.69 2.47
CA SER A 271 -58.35 -48.40 1.49
C SER A 271 -57.79 -49.72 0.90
N LEU A 272 -56.56 -50.16 1.20
CA LEU A 272 -55.99 -51.38 0.59
C LEU A 272 -55.23 -52.31 1.55
N ASP A 273 -55.37 -53.61 1.27
CA ASP A 273 -54.82 -54.75 2.01
C ASP A 273 -53.30 -54.96 1.82
N THR A 274 -52.74 -55.63 2.82
CA THR A 274 -51.36 -55.78 3.33
C THR A 274 -50.21 -56.18 2.37
N GLY A 275 -50.41 -56.27 1.06
CA GLY A 275 -49.37 -56.69 0.08
C GLY A 275 -48.45 -55.57 -0.45
N HIS A 276 -48.96 -54.35 -0.60
CA HIS A 276 -48.21 -53.20 -1.16
C HIS A 276 -47.34 -52.46 -0.14
N LEU A 277 -47.38 -52.89 1.14
CA LEU A 277 -46.65 -52.25 2.24
C LEU A 277 -45.12 -52.32 2.10
N ARG A 278 -44.56 -53.25 1.31
CA ARG A 278 -43.10 -53.29 1.05
C ARG A 278 -42.64 -52.16 0.12
N PHE A 279 -43.45 -51.76 -0.85
CA PHE A 279 -43.14 -50.61 -1.73
C PHE A 279 -43.31 -49.28 -1.00
N MET A 280 -44.30 -49.20 -0.10
CA MET A 280 -44.49 -48.07 0.81
C MET A 280 -43.34 -47.95 1.85
N ARG A 281 -42.67 -49.05 2.21
CA ARG A 281 -41.45 -49.03 3.02
C ARG A 281 -40.24 -48.48 2.26
N SER A 282 -40.12 -48.72 0.95
CA SER A 282 -39.08 -48.07 0.13
C SER A 282 -39.31 -46.56 -0.08
N ILE A 283 -40.57 -46.10 -0.03
CA ILE A 283 -40.89 -44.66 0.00
C ILE A 283 -40.31 -43.99 1.27
N ARG A 284 -40.06 -44.73 2.36
CA ARG A 284 -39.39 -44.17 3.56
C ARG A 284 -37.93 -43.76 3.31
N ILE A 285 -37.24 -44.36 2.33
CA ILE A 285 -35.89 -43.93 1.92
C ILE A 285 -35.97 -42.54 1.25
N ALA A 286 -37.10 -42.20 0.62
CA ALA A 286 -37.33 -40.85 0.09
C ALA A 286 -37.38 -39.78 1.19
N ARG A 287 -37.66 -40.14 2.45
CA ARG A 287 -37.58 -39.19 3.60
C ARG A 287 -36.14 -38.72 3.84
N ALA A 288 -35.13 -39.54 3.55
CA ALA A 288 -33.72 -39.13 3.66
C ALA A 288 -33.36 -38.02 2.66
N ILE A 289 -34.08 -37.95 1.52
CA ILE A 289 -33.90 -36.90 0.49
C ILE A 289 -34.30 -35.53 1.04
N ARG A 290 -35.11 -35.45 2.11
CA ARG A 290 -35.45 -34.17 2.80
C ARG A 290 -34.21 -33.47 3.32
N GLY A 291 -33.18 -34.22 3.73
CA GLY A 291 -31.90 -33.67 4.19
C GLY A 291 -31.20 -32.84 3.11
N ILE A 292 -31.41 -33.12 1.82
CA ILE A 292 -30.82 -32.36 0.70
C ILE A 292 -31.25 -30.88 0.74
N ARG A 293 -32.39 -30.56 1.36
CA ARG A 293 -32.86 -29.17 1.54
C ARG A 293 -31.85 -28.31 2.31
N VAL A 294 -30.94 -28.89 3.10
CA VAL A 294 -29.86 -28.16 3.77
C VAL A 294 -28.92 -27.46 2.77
N VAL A 295 -28.76 -28.03 1.56
CA VAL A 295 -27.91 -27.47 0.50
C VAL A 295 -28.44 -26.12 0.02
N ARG A 296 -29.73 -25.81 0.24
CA ARG A 296 -30.29 -24.48 -0.02
C ARG A 296 -29.60 -23.37 0.78
N LEU A 297 -28.97 -23.70 1.91
CA LEU A 297 -28.15 -22.74 2.69
C LEU A 297 -27.02 -22.13 1.85
N PHE A 298 -26.50 -22.84 0.85
CA PHE A 298 -25.43 -22.34 -0.02
C PHE A 298 -25.88 -21.13 -0.85
N ARG A 299 -27.19 -20.99 -1.11
CA ARG A 299 -27.71 -19.81 -1.80
C ARG A 299 -27.63 -18.56 -0.93
N TYR A 300 -27.86 -18.69 0.37
CA TYR A 300 -27.97 -17.56 1.29
C TYR A 300 -26.64 -17.26 2.00
N VAL A 301 -25.78 -18.26 2.15
CA VAL A 301 -24.46 -18.13 2.80
C VAL A 301 -23.36 -18.25 1.76
N THR A 302 -22.88 -17.10 1.29
CA THR A 302 -21.84 -17.00 0.27
C THR A 302 -20.54 -17.72 0.66
N ALA A 303 -20.14 -17.67 1.94
CA ALA A 303 -18.96 -18.37 2.43
C ALA A 303 -19.08 -19.91 2.27
N LEU A 304 -20.24 -20.50 2.60
CA LEU A 304 -20.48 -21.94 2.43
C LEU A 304 -20.52 -22.32 0.95
N ARG A 305 -21.09 -21.46 0.10
CA ARG A 305 -21.12 -21.65 -1.37
C ARG A 305 -19.71 -21.74 -1.95
N THR A 306 -18.85 -20.79 -1.60
CA THR A 306 -17.47 -20.74 -2.09
C THR A 306 -16.70 -21.98 -1.64
N LEU A 307 -16.77 -22.33 -0.35
CA LEU A 307 -16.13 -23.54 0.17
C LEU A 307 -16.62 -24.82 -0.52
N ALA A 308 -17.93 -24.95 -0.73
CA ALA A 308 -18.50 -26.13 -1.41
C ALA A 308 -18.06 -26.23 -2.87
N LEU A 309 -18.02 -25.11 -3.60
CA LEU A 309 -17.52 -25.09 -4.98
C LEU A 309 -16.03 -25.43 -5.06
N SER A 310 -15.21 -24.97 -4.11
CA SER A 310 -13.80 -25.34 -3.99
C SER A 310 -13.61 -26.84 -3.67
N ILE A 311 -14.51 -27.44 -2.89
CA ILE A 311 -14.49 -28.88 -2.63
C ILE A 311 -14.89 -29.64 -3.91
N ILE A 312 -15.94 -29.21 -4.60
CA ILE A 312 -16.40 -29.87 -5.83
C ILE A 312 -15.35 -29.79 -6.94
N SER A 313 -14.64 -28.67 -7.06
CA SER A 313 -13.56 -28.53 -8.05
C SER A 313 -12.37 -29.45 -7.75
N THR A 314 -12.04 -29.67 -6.47
CA THR A 314 -10.96 -30.58 -6.05
C THR A 314 -11.34 -32.07 -6.12
N MET A 315 -12.64 -32.42 -6.12
CA MET A 315 -13.09 -33.82 -6.24
C MET A 315 -12.68 -34.48 -7.55
N SER A 316 -12.53 -33.73 -8.65
CA SER A 316 -12.17 -34.32 -9.95
C SER A 316 -10.76 -34.91 -9.96
N SER A 317 -9.80 -34.32 -9.25
CA SER A 317 -8.44 -34.86 -9.15
C SER A 317 -8.36 -36.00 -8.12
N LEU A 318 -9.13 -35.90 -7.02
CA LEU A 318 -9.24 -36.97 -6.04
C LEU A 318 -9.84 -38.25 -6.64
N PHE A 319 -10.84 -38.12 -7.52
CA PHE A 319 -11.51 -39.25 -8.16
C PHE A 319 -10.53 -40.18 -8.88
N TRP A 320 -9.63 -39.63 -9.70
CA TRP A 320 -8.66 -40.44 -10.44
C TRP A 320 -7.64 -41.11 -9.52
N THR A 321 -7.27 -40.45 -8.42
CA THR A 321 -6.34 -41.01 -7.45
C THR A 321 -6.99 -42.15 -6.64
N LEU A 322 -8.27 -42.02 -6.29
CA LEU A 322 -9.06 -43.10 -5.68
C LEU A 322 -9.31 -44.25 -6.66
N ALA A 323 -9.54 -43.96 -7.94
CA ALA A 323 -9.68 -44.99 -8.97
C ALA A 323 -8.40 -45.82 -9.13
N LEU A 324 -7.23 -45.17 -9.09
CA LEU A 324 -5.93 -45.86 -9.07
C LEU A 324 -5.78 -46.73 -7.82
N LEU A 325 -6.19 -46.22 -6.65
CA LEU A 325 -6.14 -46.97 -5.39
C LEU A 325 -7.04 -48.23 -5.44
N VAL A 326 -8.26 -48.12 -5.96
CA VAL A 326 -9.18 -49.26 -6.15
C VAL A 326 -8.60 -50.28 -7.13
N LEU A 327 -7.93 -49.82 -8.20
CA LEU A 327 -7.24 -50.71 -9.14
C LEU A 327 -6.12 -51.49 -8.44
N VAL A 328 -5.32 -50.83 -7.59
CA VAL A 328 -4.28 -51.50 -6.79
C VAL A 328 -4.89 -52.52 -5.83
N PHE A 329 -6.00 -52.20 -5.14
CA PHE A 329 -6.71 -53.16 -4.29
C PHE A 329 -7.11 -54.40 -5.07
N TYR A 330 -7.68 -54.21 -6.26
CA TYR A 330 -8.15 -55.29 -7.10
C TYR A 330 -7.01 -56.22 -7.53
N LEU A 331 -5.89 -55.66 -7.99
CA LEU A 331 -4.73 -56.44 -8.45
C LEU A 331 -4.15 -57.34 -7.33
N PHE A 332 -3.93 -56.77 -6.13
CA PHE A 332 -3.42 -57.55 -4.99
C PHE A 332 -4.45 -58.53 -4.44
N ALA A 333 -5.73 -58.14 -4.37
CA ALA A 333 -6.82 -59.00 -3.92
C ALA A 333 -6.93 -60.25 -4.77
N VAL A 334 -6.93 -60.12 -6.12
CA VAL A 334 -7.03 -61.27 -7.03
C VAL A 334 -5.92 -62.28 -6.79
N VAL A 335 -4.67 -61.83 -6.67
CA VAL A 335 -3.52 -62.72 -6.45
C VAL A 335 -3.61 -63.42 -5.09
N ILE A 336 -3.94 -62.68 -4.02
CA ILE A 336 -4.03 -63.27 -2.67
C ILE A 336 -5.21 -64.25 -2.57
N THR A 337 -6.39 -63.90 -3.09
CA THR A 337 -7.55 -64.80 -3.13
C THR A 337 -7.22 -66.08 -3.90
N GLN A 338 -6.49 -65.98 -5.03
CA GLN A 338 -6.07 -67.17 -5.79
C GLN A 338 -5.14 -68.08 -4.99
N LEU A 339 -4.14 -67.52 -4.30
CA LEU A 339 -3.22 -68.27 -3.44
C LEU A 339 -3.95 -68.96 -2.28
N VAL A 340 -4.91 -68.27 -1.67
CA VAL A 340 -5.72 -68.82 -0.57
C VAL A 340 -6.65 -69.93 -1.06
N LEU A 341 -7.33 -69.73 -2.19
CA LEU A 341 -8.20 -70.75 -2.78
C LEU A 341 -7.42 -72.01 -3.19
N ASP A 342 -6.20 -71.86 -3.72
CA ASP A 342 -5.36 -73.00 -4.09
C ASP A 342 -4.90 -73.80 -2.86
N HIS A 343 -4.56 -73.12 -1.76
CA HIS A 343 -4.26 -73.77 -0.49
C HIS A 343 -5.48 -74.47 0.11
N CYS A 344 -6.64 -73.82 0.11
CA CYS A 344 -7.90 -74.39 0.63
C CYS A 344 -8.45 -75.55 -0.22
N ARG A 345 -7.93 -75.78 -1.44
CA ARG A 345 -8.20 -76.99 -2.22
C ARG A 345 -7.40 -78.21 -1.74
N HIS A 346 -6.22 -77.99 -1.16
CA HIS A 346 -5.30 -79.06 -0.76
C HIS A 346 -5.24 -79.27 0.77
N ALA A 347 -5.72 -78.32 1.56
CA ALA A 347 -5.75 -78.35 3.03
C ALA A 347 -7.07 -77.81 3.60
N ALA A 348 -7.37 -78.11 4.86
CA ALA A 348 -8.55 -77.59 5.55
C ALA A 348 -8.46 -76.06 5.70
N CYS A 349 -9.46 -75.33 5.18
CA CYS A 349 -9.49 -73.88 5.18
C CYS A 349 -9.94 -73.33 6.54
N PRO A 350 -9.10 -72.58 7.28
CA PRO A 350 -9.51 -71.96 8.54
C PRO A 350 -10.60 -70.89 8.34
N GLU A 351 -11.55 -70.79 9.27
CA GLU A 351 -12.68 -69.84 9.19
C GLU A 351 -12.23 -68.39 9.06
N LEU A 352 -11.18 -67.99 9.79
CA LEU A 352 -10.59 -66.65 9.71
C LEU A 352 -9.94 -66.37 8.34
N LEU A 353 -9.36 -67.39 7.71
CA LEU A 353 -8.73 -67.28 6.39
C LEU A 353 -9.79 -67.07 5.30
N HIS A 354 -10.90 -67.80 5.38
CA HIS A 354 -12.04 -67.63 4.47
C HIS A 354 -12.75 -66.28 4.69
N LYS A 355 -12.86 -65.82 5.94
CA LYS A 355 -13.48 -64.52 6.26
C LYS A 355 -12.74 -63.34 5.64
N PHE A 356 -11.41 -63.33 5.67
CA PHE A 356 -10.61 -62.22 5.15
C PHE A 356 -10.24 -62.36 3.67
N TRP A 357 -10.06 -63.59 3.18
CA TRP A 357 -9.46 -63.82 1.86
C TRP A 357 -10.26 -64.79 0.97
N GLY A 358 -11.48 -65.17 1.37
CA GLY A 358 -12.30 -66.17 0.68
C GLY A 358 -12.90 -65.71 -0.65
N SER A 359 -12.99 -64.40 -0.88
CA SER A 359 -13.42 -63.82 -2.16
C SER A 359 -12.65 -62.55 -2.51
N VAL A 360 -12.67 -62.15 -3.78
CA VAL A 360 -12.01 -60.92 -4.23
C VAL A 360 -12.58 -59.68 -3.54
N PRO A 361 -13.91 -59.50 -3.39
CA PRO A 361 -14.47 -58.37 -2.64
C PRO A 361 -14.05 -58.34 -1.17
N GLU A 362 -14.05 -59.49 -0.47
CA GLU A 362 -13.63 -59.57 0.93
C GLU A 362 -12.13 -59.29 1.09
N SER A 363 -11.32 -59.73 0.12
CA SER A 363 -9.88 -59.44 0.07
C SER A 363 -9.62 -57.95 -0.18
N MET A 364 -10.37 -57.31 -1.10
CA MET A 364 -10.31 -55.86 -1.32
C MET A 364 -10.71 -55.08 -0.06
N LEU A 365 -11.78 -55.51 0.63
CA LEU A 365 -12.22 -54.90 1.88
C LEU A 365 -11.17 -55.06 2.99
N THR A 366 -10.57 -56.24 3.12
CA THR A 366 -9.48 -56.50 4.08
C THR A 366 -8.27 -55.61 3.81
N LEU A 367 -7.85 -55.46 2.55
CA LEU A 367 -6.76 -54.57 2.14
C LEU A 367 -7.09 -53.10 2.41
N PHE A 368 -8.34 -52.68 2.23
CA PHE A 368 -8.80 -51.33 2.56
C PHE A 368 -8.79 -51.08 4.08
N MET A 369 -9.33 -52.01 4.88
CA MET A 369 -9.35 -51.92 6.34
C MET A 369 -7.92 -51.89 6.92
N ALA A 370 -6.98 -52.60 6.31
CA ALA A 370 -5.58 -52.64 6.74
C ALA A 370 -4.85 -51.30 6.61
N ILE A 371 -5.23 -50.45 5.64
CA ILE A 371 -4.61 -49.13 5.44
C ILE A 371 -5.41 -47.98 6.06
N THR A 372 -6.72 -48.16 6.27
CA THR A 372 -7.61 -47.17 6.90
C THR A 372 -7.74 -47.35 8.42
N ASN A 373 -6.93 -48.23 9.00
CA ASN A 373 -6.91 -48.52 10.43
C ASN A 373 -8.22 -49.15 10.97
N GLY A 374 -9.00 -49.81 10.10
CA GLY A 374 -10.18 -50.58 10.48
C GLY A 374 -9.86 -52.01 10.93
N LEU A 375 -8.72 -52.55 10.52
CA LEU A 375 -8.17 -53.83 10.95
C LEU A 375 -6.65 -53.68 11.04
N SER A 376 -6.02 -54.22 12.09
CA SER A 376 -4.55 -54.25 12.15
C SER A 376 -3.99 -55.07 10.99
N TRP A 377 -3.01 -54.51 10.28
CA TRP A 377 -2.35 -55.21 9.17
C TRP A 377 -1.70 -56.54 9.62
N ASP A 378 -1.32 -56.67 10.89
CA ASP A 378 -0.84 -57.93 11.47
C ASP A 378 -1.96 -58.98 11.58
N ASP A 379 -3.17 -58.58 11.95
CA ASP A 379 -4.32 -59.49 12.06
C ASP A 379 -4.76 -60.03 10.69
N ALA A 380 -4.64 -59.22 9.64
CA ALA A 380 -4.85 -59.65 8.26
C ALA A 380 -3.76 -60.64 7.77
N LEU A 381 -2.53 -60.49 8.26
CA LEU A 381 -1.37 -61.32 7.91
C LEU A 381 -1.30 -62.66 8.64
N ARG A 382 -1.74 -62.73 9.90
CA ARG A 382 -1.63 -63.93 10.74
C ARG A 382 -2.17 -65.20 10.06
N PRO A 383 -3.37 -65.20 9.43
CA PRO A 383 -3.88 -66.38 8.73
C PRO A 383 -3.06 -66.76 7.49
N LEU A 384 -2.43 -65.78 6.81
CA LEU A 384 -1.66 -65.99 5.59
C LEU A 384 -0.29 -66.63 5.83
N ARG A 385 0.28 -66.52 7.04
CA ARG A 385 1.58 -67.13 7.39
C ARG A 385 1.59 -68.65 7.22
N ASN A 386 0.45 -69.30 7.43
CA ASN A 386 0.32 -70.76 7.30
C ASN A 386 0.02 -71.20 5.86
N VAL A 387 -0.22 -70.25 4.94
CA VAL A 387 -0.56 -70.49 3.54
C VAL A 387 0.67 -70.39 2.65
N SER A 388 1.33 -69.23 2.65
CA SER A 388 2.53 -68.98 1.83
C SER A 388 3.27 -67.73 2.28
N TYR A 389 4.60 -67.82 2.37
CA TYR A 389 5.46 -66.65 2.60
C TYR A 389 5.35 -65.61 1.47
N ILE A 390 5.00 -66.04 0.25
CA ILE A 390 4.78 -65.13 -0.89
C ILE A 390 3.53 -64.27 -0.64
N ALA A 391 2.46 -64.85 -0.10
CA ALA A 391 1.24 -64.10 0.22
C ALA A 391 1.48 -63.07 1.33
N VAL A 392 2.29 -63.42 2.34
CA VAL A 392 2.74 -62.50 3.39
C VAL A 392 3.55 -61.34 2.79
N ALA A 393 4.51 -61.64 1.92
CA ALA A 393 5.33 -60.62 1.27
C ALA A 393 4.50 -59.67 0.39
N LEU A 394 3.49 -60.20 -0.32
CA LEU A 394 2.58 -59.39 -1.14
C LEU A 394 1.76 -58.41 -0.29
N VAL A 395 1.22 -58.83 0.85
CA VAL A 395 0.48 -57.94 1.76
C VAL A 395 1.39 -56.86 2.37
N VAL A 396 2.60 -57.22 2.81
CA VAL A 396 3.57 -56.23 3.34
C VAL A 396 3.98 -55.22 2.26
N CYS A 397 4.25 -55.69 1.04
CA CYS A 397 4.58 -54.84 -0.10
C CYS A 397 3.43 -53.88 -0.42
N TYR A 398 2.19 -54.39 -0.45
CA TYR A 398 1.00 -53.56 -0.63
C TYR A 398 0.86 -52.50 0.46
N VAL A 399 0.97 -52.86 1.75
CA VAL A 399 0.82 -51.90 2.86
C VAL A 399 1.90 -50.82 2.78
N THR A 400 3.14 -51.19 2.46
CA THR A 400 4.25 -50.23 2.32
C THR A 400 3.99 -49.29 1.13
N LEU A 401 3.60 -49.82 -0.02
CA LEU A 401 3.28 -49.02 -1.20
C LEU A 401 2.09 -48.08 -0.95
N ALA A 402 1.01 -48.58 -0.36
CA ALA A 402 -0.21 -47.82 -0.13
C ALA A 402 0.00 -46.69 0.89
N VAL A 403 0.70 -46.95 2.00
CA VAL A 403 0.94 -45.98 3.07
C VAL A 403 2.00 -44.95 2.68
N PHE A 404 3.16 -45.37 2.16
CA PHE A 404 4.26 -44.44 1.90
C PHE A 404 4.18 -43.73 0.54
N ALA A 405 3.61 -44.38 -0.48
CA ALA A 405 3.50 -43.76 -1.80
C ALA A 405 2.09 -43.22 -2.04
N ILE A 406 1.07 -44.09 -2.05
CA ILE A 406 -0.24 -43.71 -2.59
C ILE A 406 -0.95 -42.69 -1.68
N LEU A 407 -0.99 -42.89 -0.37
CA LEU A 407 -1.66 -41.97 0.57
C LEU A 407 -0.99 -40.58 0.59
N ASN A 408 0.34 -40.55 0.47
CA ASN A 408 1.10 -39.30 0.38
C ASN A 408 0.90 -38.58 -0.96
N VAL A 409 0.77 -39.33 -2.06
CA VAL A 409 0.42 -38.76 -3.38
C VAL A 409 -1.00 -38.18 -3.38
N VAL A 410 -1.98 -38.89 -2.81
CA VAL A 410 -3.35 -38.39 -2.65
C VAL A 410 -3.35 -37.07 -1.89
N THR A 411 -2.65 -37.03 -0.76
CA THR A 411 -2.54 -35.83 0.08
C THR A 411 -1.86 -34.68 -0.68
N GLY A 412 -0.77 -34.97 -1.39
CA GLY A 412 -0.04 -33.99 -2.19
C GLY A 412 -0.85 -33.40 -3.35
N VAL A 413 -1.54 -34.24 -4.13
CA VAL A 413 -2.39 -33.79 -5.25
C VAL A 413 -3.55 -32.94 -4.74
N PHE A 414 -4.21 -33.38 -3.65
CA PHE A 414 -5.31 -32.62 -3.06
C PHE A 414 -4.85 -31.23 -2.56
N CYS A 415 -3.72 -31.17 -1.83
CA CYS A 415 -3.14 -29.90 -1.38
C CYS A 415 -2.76 -28.98 -2.56
N ASN A 416 -2.14 -29.52 -3.61
CA ASN A 416 -1.74 -28.72 -4.76
C ASN A 416 -2.95 -28.13 -5.51
N THR A 417 -3.99 -28.94 -5.78
CA THR A 417 -5.22 -28.44 -6.42
C THR A 417 -5.95 -27.42 -5.54
N ALA A 418 -5.94 -27.59 -4.21
CA ALA A 418 -6.55 -26.62 -3.30
C ALA A 418 -5.80 -25.27 -3.31
N ILE A 419 -4.47 -25.28 -3.35
CA ILE A 419 -3.63 -24.07 -3.47
C ILE A 419 -3.92 -23.36 -4.80
N GLU A 420 -3.90 -24.08 -5.92
CA GLU A 420 -4.18 -23.52 -7.25
C GLU A 420 -5.58 -22.88 -7.33
N SER A 421 -6.60 -23.53 -6.76
CA SER A 421 -7.97 -22.97 -6.72
C SER A 421 -8.05 -21.68 -5.90
N ALA A 422 -7.29 -21.55 -4.81
CA ALA A 422 -7.27 -20.34 -3.98
C ALA A 422 -6.60 -19.15 -4.68
N HIS A 423 -5.63 -19.41 -5.57
CA HIS A 423 -4.99 -18.37 -6.38
C HIS A 423 -5.90 -17.88 -7.51
N ALA A 424 -6.64 -18.78 -8.16
CA ALA A 424 -7.58 -18.43 -9.24
C ALA A 424 -8.70 -17.47 -8.76
N ASP A 425 -9.20 -17.64 -7.54
CA ASP A 425 -10.24 -16.77 -6.98
C ASP A 425 -9.78 -15.30 -6.83
N LYS A 426 -8.49 -15.07 -6.54
CA LYS A 426 -7.92 -13.70 -6.46
C LYS A 426 -7.79 -13.05 -7.84
N GLU A 427 -7.36 -13.79 -8.86
CA GLU A 427 -7.29 -13.27 -10.22
C GLU A 427 -8.67 -12.93 -10.79
N VAL A 428 -9.68 -13.78 -10.56
CA VAL A 428 -11.06 -13.52 -11.01
C VAL A 428 -11.63 -12.26 -10.36
N ALA A 429 -11.35 -12.02 -9.08
CA ALA A 429 -11.76 -10.80 -8.38
C ALA A 429 -11.12 -9.54 -9.00
N THR A 430 -9.83 -9.59 -9.32
CA THR A 430 -9.10 -8.50 -9.98
C THR A 430 -9.63 -8.25 -11.39
N ILE A 431 -9.87 -9.29 -12.19
CA ILE A 431 -10.42 -9.17 -13.55
C ILE A 431 -11.83 -8.55 -13.52
N LYS A 432 -12.66 -8.89 -12.53
CA LYS A 432 -13.99 -8.30 -12.36
C LYS A 432 -13.92 -6.80 -12.07
N GLN A 433 -12.93 -6.35 -11.30
CA GLN A 433 -12.73 -4.94 -10.99
C GLN A 433 -12.24 -4.14 -12.20
N VAL A 434 -11.40 -4.74 -13.06
CA VAL A 434 -10.97 -4.14 -14.33
C VAL A 434 -12.15 -3.99 -15.30
N ARG A 435 -12.93 -5.07 -15.52
CA ARG A 435 -14.11 -5.02 -16.40
C ARG A 435 -15.17 -4.01 -15.97
N SER A 436 -15.36 -3.82 -14.66
CA SER A 436 -16.30 -2.81 -14.15
C SER A 436 -15.86 -1.39 -14.50
N LYS A 437 -14.55 -1.11 -14.55
CA LYS A 437 -14.03 0.20 -14.96
C LYS A 437 -14.18 0.40 -16.46
N ASP A 438 -13.90 -0.63 -17.26
CA ASP A 438 -14.06 -0.55 -18.72
C ASP A 438 -15.52 -0.26 -19.11
N GLN A 439 -16.49 -0.87 -18.41
CA GLN A 439 -17.91 -0.59 -18.62
C GLN A 439 -18.32 0.85 -18.24
N GLN A 440 -17.71 1.42 -17.19
CA GLN A 440 -17.94 2.82 -16.80
C GLN A 440 -17.36 3.80 -17.83
N VAL A 441 -16.17 3.50 -18.35
CA VAL A 441 -15.54 4.29 -19.42
C VAL A 441 -16.39 4.27 -20.69
N GLU A 442 -16.91 3.11 -21.08
CA GLU A 442 -17.77 3.01 -22.28
C GLU A 442 -19.10 3.76 -22.10
N ALA A 443 -19.71 3.70 -20.91
CA ALA A 443 -20.91 4.48 -20.60
C ALA A 443 -20.65 5.99 -20.66
N LEU A 444 -19.50 6.45 -20.17
CA LEU A 444 -19.09 7.87 -20.27
C LEU A 444 -18.85 8.31 -21.72
N ARG A 445 -18.25 7.45 -22.55
CA ARG A 445 -18.09 7.70 -23.99
C ARG A 445 -19.44 7.84 -24.69
N GLN A 446 -20.41 6.99 -24.34
CA GLN A 446 -21.76 7.09 -24.88
C GLN A 446 -22.43 8.40 -24.46
N VAL A 447 -22.37 8.76 -23.17
CA VAL A 447 -22.94 10.01 -22.65
C VAL A 447 -22.32 11.23 -23.31
N PHE A 448 -21.00 11.24 -23.51
CA PHE A 448 -20.32 12.33 -24.22
C PHE A 448 -20.85 12.51 -25.65
N SER A 449 -21.08 11.41 -26.37
CA SER A 449 -21.65 11.45 -27.72
C SER A 449 -23.10 11.94 -27.77
N GLU A 450 -23.85 11.80 -26.67
CA GLU A 450 -25.23 12.30 -26.56
C GLU A 450 -25.27 13.81 -26.25
N ILE A 451 -24.22 14.35 -25.62
CA ILE A 451 -24.09 15.79 -25.34
C ILE A 451 -23.60 16.55 -26.58
N ASP A 452 -22.64 15.96 -27.31
CA ASP A 452 -22.08 16.53 -28.53
C ASP A 452 -23.04 16.35 -29.73
N ASN A 453 -24.11 17.15 -29.74
CA ASN A 453 -25.10 17.19 -30.80
C ASN A 453 -24.52 17.55 -32.19
N ALA A 454 -23.28 18.05 -32.24
CA ALA A 454 -22.61 18.51 -33.45
C ALA A 454 -21.52 17.54 -33.97
N ASN A 455 -21.25 16.41 -33.29
CA ASN A 455 -20.16 15.47 -33.57
C ASN A 455 -18.78 16.16 -33.73
N ARG A 456 -18.53 17.19 -32.90
CA ARG A 456 -17.27 17.95 -32.90
C ARG A 456 -16.19 17.30 -32.02
N ASN A 457 -16.52 16.24 -31.30
CA ASN A 457 -15.74 15.65 -30.19
C ASN A 457 -15.37 16.66 -29.10
N LEU A 458 -16.18 17.70 -28.92
CA LEU A 458 -15.92 18.82 -28.01
C LEU A 458 -17.24 19.30 -27.40
N VAL A 459 -17.29 19.42 -26.08
CA VAL A 459 -18.46 19.88 -25.33
C VAL A 459 -18.21 21.29 -24.82
N THR A 460 -19.13 22.21 -25.13
CA THR A 460 -19.12 23.58 -24.60
C THR A 460 -19.87 23.70 -23.28
N PHE A 461 -19.63 24.78 -22.53
CA PHE A 461 -20.35 25.05 -21.28
C PHE A 461 -21.88 25.09 -21.46
N GLU A 462 -22.35 25.67 -22.58
CA GLU A 462 -23.77 25.78 -22.90
C GLU A 462 -24.38 24.39 -23.17
N GLU A 463 -23.69 23.55 -23.96
CA GLU A 463 -24.12 22.17 -24.24
C GLU A 463 -24.15 21.31 -22.98
N MET A 464 -23.16 21.45 -22.08
CA MET A 464 -23.15 20.73 -20.80
C MET A 464 -24.26 21.21 -19.85
N ALA A 465 -24.48 22.53 -19.77
CA ALA A 465 -25.54 23.11 -18.94
C ALA A 465 -26.94 22.71 -19.41
N ASP A 466 -27.16 22.66 -20.72
CA ASP A 466 -28.41 22.20 -21.32
C ASP A 466 -28.62 20.69 -21.08
N ALA A 467 -27.56 19.88 -21.25
CA ALA A 467 -27.63 18.44 -21.01
C ALA A 467 -27.91 18.09 -19.53
N ILE A 468 -27.31 18.79 -18.56
CA ILE A 468 -27.62 18.62 -17.13
C ILE A 468 -29.05 19.09 -16.82
N SER A 469 -29.50 20.18 -17.44
CA SER A 469 -30.86 20.72 -17.26
C SER A 469 -31.94 19.79 -17.82
N SER A 470 -31.61 18.94 -18.80
CA SER A 470 -32.52 17.93 -19.36
C SER A 470 -32.81 16.75 -18.41
N GLY A 471 -31.97 16.55 -17.38
CA GLY A 471 -32.19 15.64 -16.25
C GLY A 471 -31.62 14.23 -16.39
N GLU A 472 -31.36 13.72 -17.60
CA GLU A 472 -30.77 12.39 -17.79
C GLU A 472 -29.28 12.37 -17.40
N LEU A 473 -28.50 13.36 -17.86
CA LEU A 473 -27.09 13.50 -17.51
C LEU A 473 -26.88 13.76 -16.02
N ALA A 474 -27.74 14.60 -15.41
CA ALA A 474 -27.69 14.88 -13.97
C ALA A 474 -27.90 13.61 -13.15
N SER A 475 -28.89 12.80 -13.52
CA SER A 475 -29.19 11.52 -12.86
C SER A 475 -28.03 10.52 -12.99
N PHE A 476 -27.36 10.50 -14.15
CA PHE A 476 -26.20 9.64 -14.39
C PHE A 476 -24.97 10.08 -13.56
N MET A 477 -24.67 11.39 -13.52
CA MET A 477 -23.57 11.96 -12.73
C MET A 477 -23.79 11.76 -11.22
N GLU A 478 -25.01 11.97 -10.73
CA GLU A 478 -25.38 11.68 -9.34
C GLU A 478 -25.23 10.20 -8.99
N ALA A 479 -25.60 9.29 -9.91
CA ALA A 479 -25.41 7.84 -9.73
C ALA A 479 -23.92 7.44 -9.64
N MET A 480 -23.03 8.20 -10.29
CA MET A 480 -21.58 8.06 -10.14
C MET A 480 -21.02 8.78 -8.90
N GLY A 481 -21.84 9.48 -8.12
CA GLY A 481 -21.42 10.21 -6.92
C GLY A 481 -20.79 11.58 -7.22
N ILE A 482 -21.01 12.15 -8.41
CA ILE A 482 -20.56 13.48 -8.79
C ILE A 482 -21.73 14.46 -8.59
N SER A 483 -21.56 15.48 -7.76
CA SER A 483 -22.61 16.51 -7.56
C SER A 483 -22.68 17.44 -8.77
N THR A 484 -23.89 17.67 -9.26
CA THR A 484 -24.19 18.61 -10.35
C THR A 484 -24.80 19.93 -9.85
N ASP A 485 -24.76 20.20 -8.54
CA ASP A 485 -25.35 21.41 -7.93
C ASP A 485 -24.66 22.71 -8.41
N ASP A 486 -23.36 22.63 -8.70
CA ASP A 486 -22.55 23.72 -9.25
C ASP A 486 -21.89 23.29 -10.56
N ILE A 487 -22.68 23.41 -11.64
CA ILE A 487 -22.26 23.07 -13.01
C ILE A 487 -21.01 23.85 -13.43
N ARG A 488 -20.83 25.09 -12.94
CA ARG A 488 -19.69 25.93 -13.31
C ARG A 488 -18.41 25.41 -12.70
N THR A 489 -18.44 25.04 -11.43
CA THR A 489 -17.30 24.40 -10.77
C THR A 489 -16.99 23.05 -11.39
N LEU A 490 -18.02 22.22 -11.68
CA LEU A 490 -17.82 20.93 -12.34
C LEU A 490 -17.17 21.08 -13.73
N TYR A 491 -17.66 22.00 -14.56
CA TYR A 491 -17.06 22.28 -15.88
C TYR A 491 -15.59 22.68 -15.77
N THR A 492 -15.28 23.58 -14.84
CA THR A 492 -13.90 24.07 -14.62
C THR A 492 -12.96 22.97 -14.10
N LEU A 493 -13.50 21.94 -13.43
CA LEU A 493 -12.72 20.81 -12.95
C LEU A 493 -12.48 19.75 -14.03
N LEU A 494 -13.33 19.69 -15.04
CA LEU A 494 -13.21 18.76 -16.17
C LEU A 494 -12.34 19.33 -17.29
N ASP A 495 -12.40 20.65 -17.53
CA ASP A 495 -11.54 21.40 -18.45
C ASP A 495 -10.11 21.51 -17.87
N ALA A 496 -9.25 20.55 -18.23
CA ALA A 496 -7.93 20.41 -17.63
C ALA A 496 -6.91 21.37 -18.24
N ASP A 497 -7.02 21.65 -19.54
CA ASP A 497 -6.13 22.55 -20.27
C ASP A 497 -6.56 24.03 -20.22
N LYS A 498 -7.78 24.30 -19.75
CA LYS A 498 -8.38 25.63 -19.58
C LYS A 498 -8.62 26.36 -20.90
N ASP A 499 -8.81 25.63 -21.99
CA ASP A 499 -9.13 26.21 -23.29
C ASP A 499 -10.61 26.62 -23.42
N GLY A 500 -11.43 26.25 -22.43
CA GLY A 500 -12.86 26.56 -22.37
C GLY A 500 -13.75 25.58 -23.12
N LEU A 501 -13.22 24.45 -23.59
CA LEU A 501 -13.90 23.32 -24.20
C LEU A 501 -13.54 22.05 -23.41
N ILE A 502 -14.36 21.00 -23.51
CA ILE A 502 -14.04 19.70 -22.88
C ILE A 502 -14.01 18.65 -23.98
N ASP A 503 -12.85 18.02 -24.18
CA ASP A 503 -12.73 16.90 -25.10
C ASP A 503 -13.16 15.56 -24.45
N LEU A 504 -13.22 14.50 -25.25
CA LEU A 504 -13.67 13.19 -24.78
C LEU A 504 -12.76 12.60 -23.68
N ASP A 505 -11.45 12.78 -23.82
CA ASP A 505 -10.48 12.19 -22.90
C ASP A 505 -10.45 12.99 -21.58
N GLU A 506 -10.60 14.31 -21.63
CA GLU A 506 -10.81 15.18 -20.48
C GLU A 506 -12.11 14.85 -19.73
N PHE A 507 -13.22 14.69 -20.46
CA PHE A 507 -14.51 14.33 -19.88
C PHE A 507 -14.44 12.98 -19.17
N VAL A 508 -13.93 11.94 -19.84
CA VAL A 508 -13.83 10.59 -19.28
C VAL A 508 -12.86 10.56 -18.09
N SER A 509 -11.66 11.14 -18.25
CA SER A 509 -10.64 11.15 -17.19
C SER A 509 -11.10 11.95 -15.98
N GLY A 510 -11.68 13.13 -16.20
CA GLY A 510 -12.20 14.00 -15.14
C GLY A 510 -13.35 13.37 -14.38
N CYS A 511 -14.33 12.77 -15.07
CA CYS A 511 -15.41 12.03 -14.41
C CYS A 511 -14.90 10.82 -13.62
N MET A 512 -13.91 10.09 -14.13
CA MET A 512 -13.31 8.94 -13.42
C MET A 512 -12.48 9.36 -12.20
N GLN A 513 -11.89 10.57 -12.20
CA GLN A 513 -11.16 11.12 -11.05
C GLN A 513 -12.09 11.63 -9.95
N LEU A 514 -13.22 12.22 -10.33
CA LEU A 514 -14.25 12.73 -9.42
C LEU A 514 -15.17 11.62 -8.88
N HIS A 515 -15.07 10.40 -9.42
CA HIS A 515 -15.89 9.26 -9.00
C HIS A 515 -15.54 8.75 -7.58
N GLY A 516 -16.55 8.78 -6.70
CA GLY A 516 -16.51 8.18 -5.38
C GLY A 516 -15.95 9.08 -4.27
N PRO A 517 -15.96 8.61 -3.01
CA PRO A 517 -15.44 9.39 -1.88
C PRO A 517 -13.92 9.56 -2.00
N ALA A 518 -13.43 10.74 -1.63
CA ALA A 518 -12.00 11.04 -1.59
C ALA A 518 -11.26 9.98 -0.76
N LYS A 519 -10.28 9.29 -1.37
CA LYS A 519 -9.49 8.28 -0.68
C LYS A 519 -8.60 8.95 0.36
N SER A 520 -8.27 8.24 1.43
CA SER A 520 -7.39 8.72 2.49
C SER A 520 -6.05 9.27 1.95
N LEU A 521 -5.54 8.66 0.88
CA LEU A 521 -4.33 9.11 0.17
C LEU A 521 -4.53 10.45 -0.57
N GLN A 522 -5.68 10.68 -1.20
CA GLN A 522 -5.98 11.94 -1.89
C GLN A 522 -6.17 13.08 -0.88
N LEU A 523 -6.82 12.80 0.27
CA LEU A 523 -6.93 13.75 1.38
C LEU A 523 -5.56 14.06 2.01
N ALA A 524 -4.70 13.04 2.15
CA ALA A 524 -3.33 13.22 2.61
C ALA A 524 -2.52 14.05 1.60
N LYS A 525 -2.67 13.80 0.29
CA LYS A 525 -2.03 14.59 -0.78
C LYS A 525 -2.49 16.05 -0.75
N MET A 526 -3.79 16.31 -0.66
CA MET A 526 -4.33 17.68 -0.56
C MET A 526 -3.86 18.40 0.71
N SER A 527 -3.74 17.67 1.83
CA SER A 527 -3.19 18.21 3.08
C SER A 527 -1.70 18.55 2.94
N PHE A 528 -0.94 17.70 2.23
CA PHE A 528 0.47 17.91 1.92
C PHE A 528 0.68 19.08 0.95
N GLU A 529 -0.09 19.17 -0.14
CA GLU A 529 -0.08 20.29 -1.08
C GLU A 529 -0.47 21.62 -0.40
N ASN A 530 -1.48 21.61 0.48
CA ASN A 530 -1.80 22.79 1.30
C ASN A 530 -0.67 23.17 2.25
N LYS A 531 0.10 22.19 2.75
CA LYS A 531 1.25 22.45 3.60
C LYS A 531 2.39 23.09 2.80
N LEU A 532 2.70 22.56 1.61
CA LEU A 532 3.65 23.14 0.67
C LEU A 532 3.25 24.57 0.31
N ALA A 533 2.01 24.79 -0.13
CA ALA A 533 1.51 26.13 -0.46
C ALA A 533 1.61 27.11 0.71
N ARG A 534 1.37 26.65 1.95
CA ARG A 534 1.56 27.48 3.16
C ARG A 534 3.03 27.79 3.42
N ASP A 535 3.92 26.85 3.19
CA ASP A 535 5.35 27.05 3.39
C ASP A 535 5.94 27.96 2.29
N ASP A 536 5.44 27.87 1.05
CA ASP A 536 5.72 28.83 -0.02
C ASP A 536 5.23 30.23 0.33
N LEU A 537 4.01 30.35 0.88
CA LEU A 537 3.44 31.63 1.30
C LEU A 537 4.24 32.25 2.46
N LYS A 538 4.74 31.44 3.39
CA LYS A 538 5.67 31.91 4.44
C LYS A 538 7.00 32.37 3.85
N THR A 539 7.52 31.65 2.87
CA THR A 539 8.77 32.00 2.17
C THR A 539 8.60 33.32 1.43
N LEU A 540 7.54 33.48 0.64
CA LEU A 540 7.16 34.75 0.01
C LEU A 540 6.98 35.89 1.02
N THR A 541 6.34 35.62 2.17
CA THR A 541 6.16 36.63 3.22
C THR A 541 7.49 37.05 3.83
N LYS A 542 8.42 36.10 4.01
CA LYS A 542 9.78 36.34 4.47
C LYS A 542 10.58 37.11 3.43
N ASP A 543 10.51 36.75 2.16
CA ASP A 543 11.16 37.45 1.06
C ASP A 543 10.65 38.90 0.96
N PHE A 544 9.36 39.12 1.15
CA PHE A 544 8.78 40.47 1.23
C PHE A 544 9.27 41.25 2.46
N ALA A 545 9.46 40.60 3.61
CA ALA A 545 10.02 41.23 4.80
C ALA A 545 11.51 41.57 4.62
N ASP A 546 12.28 40.67 4.02
CA ASP A 546 13.70 40.87 3.71
C ASP A 546 13.88 41.96 2.65
N PHE A 547 13.03 42.00 1.61
CA PHE A 547 12.98 43.06 0.62
C PHE A 547 12.65 44.43 1.24
N LYS A 548 11.71 44.47 2.19
CA LYS A 548 11.36 45.69 2.94
C LYS A 548 12.53 46.16 3.82
N SER A 549 13.24 45.23 4.45
CA SER A 549 14.44 45.50 5.25
C SER A 549 15.57 46.07 4.37
N LEU A 550 15.78 45.49 3.19
CA LEU A 550 16.72 45.97 2.17
C LEU A 550 16.38 47.39 1.69
N LEU A 551 15.10 47.69 1.49
CA LEU A 551 14.62 49.04 1.16
C LEU A 551 14.88 50.05 2.28
N GLN A 552 14.70 49.65 3.55
CA GLN A 552 15.00 50.49 4.72
C GLN A 552 16.50 50.73 4.88
N VAL A 553 17.35 49.72 4.66
CA VAL A 553 18.81 49.86 4.64
C VAL A 553 19.24 50.79 3.50
N LYS A 554 18.66 50.66 2.31
CA LYS A 554 18.93 51.56 1.16
C LYS A 554 18.53 53.01 1.44
N GLN A 555 17.48 53.23 2.24
CA GLN A 555 17.07 54.57 2.70
C GLN A 555 17.98 55.12 3.81
N MET A 556 18.40 54.28 4.76
CA MET A 556 19.38 54.66 5.81
C MET A 556 20.75 55.00 5.23
N VAL A 557 21.25 54.21 4.29
CA VAL A 557 22.54 54.47 3.61
C VAL A 557 22.47 55.76 2.79
N ARG A 558 21.33 56.09 2.17
CA ARG A 558 21.12 57.39 1.50
C ARG A 558 21.11 58.57 2.47
N SER A 559 20.56 58.40 3.68
CA SER A 559 20.53 59.48 4.69
C SER A 559 21.89 59.67 5.38
N GLN A 560 22.66 58.60 5.57
CA GLN A 560 24.07 58.65 5.97
C GLN A 560 24.95 59.29 4.90
N ASN A 561 24.78 58.92 3.62
CA ASN A 561 25.48 59.56 2.50
C ASN A 561 25.22 61.06 2.40
N GLN A 562 24.00 61.54 2.71
CA GLN A 562 23.72 62.97 2.77
C GLN A 562 24.39 63.68 3.96
N LYS A 563 24.61 62.97 5.07
CA LYS A 563 25.35 63.49 6.24
C LYS A 563 26.86 63.51 5.97
N GLU A 564 27.41 62.51 5.30
CA GLU A 564 28.84 62.42 4.95
C GLU A 564 29.22 63.32 3.76
N MET A 565 28.30 63.57 2.82
CA MET A 565 28.46 64.60 1.77
C MET A 565 28.59 66.02 2.33
N LYS A 566 28.07 66.29 3.54
CA LYS A 566 28.28 67.56 4.26
C LYS A 566 29.60 67.59 5.06
N ALA A 567 30.23 66.43 5.28
CA ALA A 567 31.44 66.29 6.09
C ALA A 567 32.75 66.23 5.28
N GLY A 568 32.70 66.21 3.94
CA GLY A 568 33.86 66.48 3.08
C GLY A 568 34.99 65.43 3.14
N GLN A 569 34.66 64.14 3.31
CA GLN A 569 35.64 63.06 3.20
C GLN A 569 35.49 62.35 1.85
N GLY A 570 36.41 62.63 0.92
CA GLY A 570 36.38 62.19 -0.47
C GLY A 570 36.96 60.79 -0.75
N GLU A 571 37.43 60.06 0.26
CA GLU A 571 38.03 58.72 0.06
C GLU A 571 36.98 57.60 -0.03
N SER A 572 35.81 57.76 0.60
CA SER A 572 34.75 56.75 0.62
C SER A 572 33.99 56.60 -0.71
N ARG A 573 34.05 57.63 -1.57
CA ARG A 573 33.31 57.68 -2.84
C ARG A 573 33.91 56.76 -3.91
N GLN A 574 35.23 56.65 -3.98
CA GLN A 574 35.90 55.74 -4.91
C GLN A 574 35.73 54.27 -4.52
N ALA A 575 35.71 53.96 -3.22
CA ALA A 575 35.48 52.59 -2.77
C ALA A 575 34.04 52.12 -3.02
N PHE A 576 33.05 53.00 -2.89
CA PHE A 576 31.63 52.67 -3.09
C PHE A 576 31.20 52.67 -4.55
N GLU A 577 31.68 53.61 -5.38
CA GLU A 577 31.42 53.59 -6.83
C GLU A 577 32.06 52.33 -7.45
N HIS A 578 33.22 51.89 -6.96
CA HIS A 578 33.81 50.62 -7.37
C HIS A 578 32.99 49.41 -6.90
N LEU A 579 32.44 49.41 -5.68
CA LEU A 579 31.63 48.29 -5.16
C LEU A 579 30.26 48.16 -5.85
N GLU A 580 29.58 49.28 -6.13
CA GLU A 580 28.26 49.32 -6.78
C GLU A 580 28.38 49.01 -8.28
N GLU A 581 29.46 49.45 -8.92
CA GLU A 581 29.80 49.08 -10.30
C GLU A 581 30.21 47.60 -10.39
N THR A 582 30.97 47.07 -9.41
CA THR A 582 31.34 45.65 -9.32
C THR A 582 30.11 44.76 -9.07
N LEU A 583 29.21 45.13 -8.16
CA LEU A 583 28.00 44.34 -7.88
C LEU A 583 26.98 44.39 -9.04
N SER A 584 26.86 45.53 -9.74
CA SER A 584 26.00 45.65 -10.92
C SER A 584 26.58 44.92 -12.13
N THR A 585 27.90 44.94 -12.33
CA THR A 585 28.54 44.15 -13.40
C THR A 585 28.60 42.66 -13.08
N CYS A 586 28.76 42.24 -11.81
CA CYS A 586 28.69 40.82 -11.43
C CYS A 586 27.30 40.23 -11.67
N TRP A 587 26.21 41.00 -11.47
CA TRP A 587 24.85 40.54 -11.77
C TRP A 587 24.57 40.47 -13.29
N GLU A 588 25.16 41.36 -14.09
CA GLU A 588 25.02 41.35 -15.56
C GLU A 588 26.03 40.42 -16.28
N ALA A 589 27.14 40.05 -15.63
CA ALA A 589 28.18 39.15 -16.16
C ALA A 589 28.13 37.72 -15.61
N ALA A 590 27.18 37.40 -14.73
CA ALA A 590 26.99 36.05 -14.21
C ALA A 590 26.61 35.08 -15.34
N VAL A 591 27.46 34.07 -15.59
CA VAL A 591 27.07 32.89 -16.35
C VAL A 591 26.19 32.03 -15.45
N TYR A 592 25.03 31.60 -15.96
CA TYR A 592 24.12 30.67 -15.29
C TYR A 592 24.31 29.26 -15.85
N PRO A 593 25.33 28.48 -15.43
CA PRO A 593 25.37 27.08 -15.80
C PRO A 593 24.30 26.31 -15.04
N LEU A 594 23.61 25.45 -15.77
CA LEU A 594 22.61 24.53 -15.26
C LEU A 594 23.26 23.14 -15.14
N VAL A 595 23.38 22.60 -13.94
CA VAL A 595 23.80 21.20 -13.76
C VAL A 595 22.53 20.34 -13.70
N ILE A 596 22.27 19.58 -14.76
CA ILE A 596 21.07 18.74 -14.87
C ILE A 596 21.38 17.33 -14.39
N GLY A 597 20.77 16.91 -13.28
CA GLY A 597 20.93 15.56 -12.72
C GLY A 597 19.97 14.50 -13.28
N ALA A 598 18.87 14.91 -13.92
CA ALA A 598 17.84 14.01 -14.47
C ALA A 598 17.21 14.56 -15.75
N SER A 599 16.64 13.71 -16.62
CA SER A 599 15.96 14.13 -17.85
C SER A 599 14.79 15.08 -17.55
N GLY A 600 14.63 16.15 -18.34
CA GLY A 600 13.57 17.16 -18.16
C GLY A 600 12.13 16.61 -18.19
N GLU A 601 11.91 15.39 -18.70
CA GLU A 601 10.61 14.70 -18.80
C GLU A 601 10.35 13.66 -17.70
N LYS A 602 11.23 13.49 -16.70
CA LYS A 602 11.05 12.48 -15.63
C LYS A 602 9.97 12.93 -14.62
N SER A 603 8.73 13.12 -15.10
CA SER A 603 7.57 13.51 -14.30
C SER A 603 6.31 12.98 -14.97
N LEU A 604 5.83 11.80 -14.52
CA LEU A 604 4.39 11.47 -14.50
C LEU A 604 4.09 10.16 -13.72
N HIS A 605 5.04 9.23 -13.58
CA HIS A 605 4.73 7.89 -13.04
C HIS A 605 4.96 7.65 -11.54
N LEU A 606 5.59 8.57 -10.80
CA LEU A 606 5.91 8.37 -9.37
C LEU A 606 5.18 9.30 -8.39
N GLY A 607 4.27 10.16 -8.86
CA GLY A 607 3.51 11.06 -7.96
C GLY A 607 4.35 12.11 -7.23
N LEU A 608 5.64 12.22 -7.53
CA LEU A 608 6.51 13.33 -7.15
C LEU A 608 6.29 14.46 -8.17
N GLN A 609 5.39 15.38 -7.85
CA GLN A 609 5.43 16.71 -8.46
C GLN A 609 6.60 17.46 -7.83
N ASP A 610 7.79 17.31 -8.40
CA ASP A 610 8.84 18.32 -8.24
C ASP A 610 9.33 18.69 -9.63
N SER A 611 8.81 19.80 -10.13
CA SER A 611 9.49 20.58 -11.15
C SER A 611 10.91 20.86 -10.65
N THR A 612 11.91 20.62 -11.51
CA THR A 612 13.33 21.00 -11.38
C THR A 612 14.22 20.20 -10.40
N PHE A 613 14.72 19.05 -10.86
CA PHE A 613 16.02 18.48 -10.47
C PHE A 613 17.19 19.30 -11.07
N CYS A 614 17.19 20.61 -10.87
CA CYS A 614 18.09 21.52 -11.59
C CYS A 614 18.61 22.63 -10.67
N PRO A 615 19.85 22.52 -10.15
CA PRO A 615 20.52 23.66 -9.58
C PRO A 615 20.82 24.72 -10.66
N SER A 616 20.31 25.95 -10.42
CA SER A 616 20.77 27.14 -11.13
C SER A 616 21.87 27.79 -10.28
N VAL A 617 23.05 27.95 -10.87
CA VAL A 617 24.22 28.59 -10.22
C VAL A 617 24.26 30.06 -10.61
N VAL A 618 24.49 30.94 -9.63
CA VAL A 618 24.70 32.38 -9.86
C VAL A 618 26.20 32.63 -9.81
N GLN A 619 26.77 32.91 -11.00
CA GLN A 619 28.19 33.16 -11.25
C GLN A 619 29.08 31.91 -11.15
N HIS A 620 29.60 31.49 -12.31
CA HIS A 620 30.57 30.40 -12.49
C HIS A 620 31.40 30.72 -13.73
N SER A 621 32.72 30.72 -13.65
CA SER A 621 33.57 30.80 -14.83
C SER A 621 33.55 29.46 -15.55
N PRO A 622 33.06 29.34 -16.80
CA PRO A 622 33.04 28.04 -17.46
C PRO A 622 34.45 27.46 -17.56
N TYR A 623 34.76 26.47 -16.71
CA TYR A 623 36.00 25.73 -16.78
C TYR A 623 35.77 24.43 -17.56
N ALA A 624 36.37 24.38 -18.75
CA ALA A 624 36.58 23.14 -19.46
C ALA A 624 38.03 22.73 -19.23
N GLY A 625 38.25 21.52 -18.73
CA GLY A 625 39.58 20.95 -18.78
C GLY A 625 40.09 20.95 -20.23
N SER A 626 41.31 21.44 -20.46
CA SER A 626 41.96 21.33 -21.76
C SER A 626 42.98 20.19 -21.75
N GLY A 627 42.93 19.33 -22.77
CA GLY A 627 43.87 18.23 -22.92
C GLY A 627 43.69 17.12 -21.89
N TYR A 628 42.51 16.50 -21.83
CA TYR A 628 42.25 15.33 -20.99
C TYR A 628 43.19 14.17 -21.36
N GLU A 629 44.09 13.81 -20.45
CA GLU A 629 44.99 12.68 -20.58
C GLU A 629 44.44 11.48 -19.79
N PRO A 630 44.28 10.30 -20.40
CA PRO A 630 43.84 9.12 -19.68
C PRO A 630 44.88 8.71 -18.63
N TRP A 631 44.42 8.46 -17.42
CA TRP A 631 45.19 7.98 -16.29
C TRP A 631 44.74 6.56 -15.93
N ALA A 632 45.56 5.58 -16.27
CA ALA A 632 45.37 4.20 -15.85
C ALA A 632 45.68 4.05 -14.35
N HIS A 633 44.66 4.15 -13.51
CA HIS A 633 44.78 3.93 -12.08
C HIS A 633 44.86 2.43 -11.78
N SER A 634 45.83 2.01 -10.97
CA SER A 634 46.11 0.60 -10.73
C SER A 634 45.09 -0.09 -9.82
N THR A 635 44.47 0.66 -8.91
CA THR A 635 43.60 0.11 -7.85
C THR A 635 42.17 0.61 -7.84
N TRP A 636 41.87 1.79 -8.38
CA TRP A 636 40.51 2.28 -8.57
C TRP A 636 40.03 1.88 -9.96
N LEU A 637 39.31 0.76 -10.01
CA LEU A 637 38.91 0.07 -11.23
C LEU A 637 37.39 0.15 -11.40
N SER A 638 36.91 -0.13 -12.61
CA SER A 638 35.48 -0.18 -12.91
C SER A 638 35.13 -1.48 -13.65
N PRO A 639 33.91 -2.00 -13.48
CA PRO A 639 33.47 -3.21 -14.16
C PRO A 639 33.19 -2.93 -15.65
N PRO A 640 33.17 -3.97 -16.51
CA PRO A 640 33.27 -5.39 -16.18
C PRO A 640 34.71 -5.89 -15.98
N PHE A 641 34.89 -6.82 -15.05
CA PHE A 641 36.16 -7.54 -14.88
C PHE A 641 36.19 -8.81 -15.75
N GLN A 642 37.38 -9.20 -16.22
CA GLN A 642 37.53 -10.30 -17.18
C GLN A 642 37.86 -11.65 -16.52
N HIS A 643 38.39 -11.65 -15.29
CA HIS A 643 38.73 -12.87 -14.56
C HIS A 643 37.47 -13.55 -13.98
N PRO A 644 37.51 -14.86 -13.69
CA PRO A 644 36.37 -15.53 -13.06
C PRO A 644 36.04 -15.02 -11.65
N CYS A 645 34.76 -14.84 -11.35
CA CYS A 645 34.30 -14.51 -10.01
C CYS A 645 34.24 -15.77 -9.11
N PRO A 646 34.90 -15.80 -7.94
CA PRO A 646 34.81 -16.92 -7.00
C PRO A 646 33.40 -17.06 -6.41
N PRO A 647 32.80 -18.26 -6.38
CA PRO A 647 31.47 -18.49 -5.80
C PRO A 647 31.53 -18.84 -4.30
N VAL A 648 32.41 -18.18 -3.54
CA VAL A 648 32.66 -18.44 -2.11
C VAL A 648 32.49 -17.16 -1.29
N GLN A 649 32.30 -17.31 0.03
CA GLN A 649 32.31 -16.17 0.94
C GLN A 649 33.73 -15.59 0.99
N LEU A 650 33.86 -14.27 0.84
CA LEU A 650 35.15 -13.59 0.93
C LEU A 650 35.14 -12.60 2.09
N ARG A 651 36.30 -12.41 2.71
CA ARG A 651 36.52 -11.40 3.74
C ARG A 651 37.87 -10.73 3.53
N PHE A 652 37.87 -9.41 3.63
CA PHE A 652 39.04 -8.56 3.48
C PHE A 652 39.28 -7.84 4.80
N ARG A 653 40.49 -7.91 5.33
CA ARG A 653 40.91 -7.12 6.50
C ARG A 653 41.10 -5.65 6.12
N PRO A 654 41.19 -4.73 7.10
CA PRO A 654 41.34 -3.31 6.82
C PRO A 654 42.52 -2.98 5.91
N SER A 655 42.30 -2.03 4.99
CA SER A 655 43.35 -1.51 4.13
C SER A 655 44.51 -0.96 4.97
N PRO A 656 45.77 -1.29 4.62
CA PRO A 656 46.94 -0.80 5.33
C PRO A 656 47.04 0.72 5.22
N VAL A 657 47.75 1.33 6.16
CA VAL A 657 48.06 2.78 6.09
C VAL A 657 48.93 3.02 4.85
N PRO A 658 48.56 3.97 3.98
CA PRO A 658 49.29 4.22 2.73
C PRO A 658 50.56 5.02 2.99
N SER A 659 51.41 5.16 1.96
CA SER A 659 52.59 6.03 2.00
C SER A 659 52.24 7.49 2.32
N GLN A 660 53.21 8.25 2.84
CA GLN A 660 53.03 9.70 3.03
C GLN A 660 52.77 10.40 1.69
N GLY A 661 51.87 11.40 1.70
CA GLY A 661 51.51 12.17 0.51
C GLY A 661 50.45 11.52 -0.39
N THR A 662 49.78 10.47 0.10
CA THR A 662 48.68 9.78 -0.61
C THR A 662 47.38 10.53 -0.33
N ASP A 663 46.74 11.03 -1.39
CA ASP A 663 45.42 11.68 -1.28
C ASP A 663 44.26 10.68 -1.45
N PHE A 664 43.02 11.16 -1.41
CA PHE A 664 41.82 10.31 -1.56
C PHE A 664 41.79 9.52 -2.88
N VAL A 665 42.21 10.14 -3.98
CA VAL A 665 42.19 9.50 -5.31
C VAL A 665 43.31 8.47 -5.39
N ASP A 666 44.54 8.83 -5.00
CA ASP A 666 45.69 7.92 -5.04
C ASP A 666 45.48 6.70 -4.12
N GLY A 667 44.76 6.90 -3.01
CA GLY A 667 44.47 5.89 -2.00
C GLY A 667 43.22 5.04 -2.26
N ALA A 668 42.52 5.27 -3.38
CA ALA A 668 41.29 4.57 -3.72
C ALA A 668 41.57 3.13 -4.22
N VAL A 669 40.82 2.17 -3.68
CA VAL A 669 40.94 0.75 -4.01
C VAL A 669 39.55 0.14 -4.20
N THR A 670 39.27 -0.38 -5.39
CA THR A 670 38.05 -1.13 -5.69
C THR A 670 38.14 -2.54 -5.15
N ILE A 671 37.30 -2.88 -4.18
CA ILE A 671 37.23 -4.23 -3.61
C ILE A 671 36.40 -5.14 -4.52
N ALA A 672 35.20 -4.70 -4.86
CA ALA A 672 34.32 -5.40 -5.77
C ALA A 672 33.46 -4.42 -6.55
N ALA A 673 33.02 -4.83 -7.74
CA ALA A 673 32.11 -4.04 -8.56
C ALA A 673 31.16 -4.95 -9.34
N ASN A 674 30.09 -4.37 -9.87
CA ASN A 674 29.11 -5.07 -10.68
C ASN A 674 28.48 -4.13 -11.71
N GLY A 675 27.76 -4.69 -12.68
CA GLY A 675 27.13 -3.92 -13.74
C GLY A 675 28.15 -3.27 -14.69
N SER A 676 27.84 -2.06 -15.16
CA SER A 676 28.71 -1.30 -16.05
C SER A 676 28.43 0.20 -15.96
N PRO A 677 29.46 1.06 -15.78
CA PRO A 677 29.29 2.51 -15.82
C PRO A 677 28.78 2.98 -17.19
N ALA A 678 29.15 2.30 -18.28
CA ALA A 678 28.66 2.62 -19.62
C ALA A 678 27.16 2.32 -19.80
N ALA A 679 26.64 1.35 -19.05
CA ALA A 679 25.21 1.02 -19.04
C ALA A 679 24.42 1.82 -17.99
N GLN A 680 25.09 2.62 -17.16
CA GLN A 680 24.51 3.27 -15.96
C GLN A 680 23.70 2.28 -15.10
N ASP A 681 24.32 1.13 -14.84
CA ASP A 681 23.70 0.04 -14.07
C ASP A 681 24.75 -0.61 -13.16
N GLY A 682 24.33 -0.99 -11.95
CA GLY A 682 25.21 -1.54 -10.93
C GLY A 682 25.94 -0.48 -10.10
N CYS A 683 27.03 -0.90 -9.47
CA CYS A 683 27.84 -0.07 -8.57
C CYS A 683 29.25 -0.66 -8.34
N SER A 684 30.13 0.15 -7.73
CA SER A 684 31.44 -0.30 -7.26
C SER A 684 31.64 -0.01 -5.77
N ALA A 685 32.05 -1.02 -5.02
CA ALA A 685 32.37 -0.96 -3.60
C ALA A 685 33.89 -0.75 -3.43
N ASN A 686 34.26 0.39 -2.87
CA ASN A 686 35.64 0.83 -2.78
C ASN A 686 36.03 1.13 -1.32
N THR A 687 37.33 1.09 -1.05
CA THR A 687 37.95 1.61 0.16
C THR A 687 38.88 2.75 -0.21
N TYR A 688 39.11 3.65 0.73
CA TYR A 688 40.14 4.68 0.60
C TYR A 688 40.98 4.72 1.86
N ALA A 689 42.26 5.04 1.71
CA ALA A 689 43.12 5.44 2.81
C ALA A 689 44.01 6.59 2.34
N MET A 690 44.13 7.65 3.13
CA MET A 690 44.85 8.88 2.77
C MET A 690 45.64 9.46 3.94
N THR A 691 46.75 10.12 3.62
CA THR A 691 47.65 10.80 4.56
C THR A 691 47.89 12.27 4.21
N SER A 692 47.30 12.75 3.11
CA SER A 692 47.41 14.13 2.64
C SER A 692 46.09 14.55 1.99
N SER A 693 45.74 15.82 2.15
CA SER A 693 44.56 16.43 1.52
C SER A 693 44.74 16.57 0.01
N MET A 694 43.67 16.41 -0.77
CA MET A 694 43.72 16.68 -2.23
C MET A 694 44.15 18.12 -2.55
N SER A 695 43.83 19.09 -1.67
CA SER A 695 44.31 20.47 -1.77
C SER A 695 45.84 20.61 -1.77
N SER A 696 46.57 19.67 -1.17
CA SER A 696 48.05 19.68 -1.18
C SER A 696 48.62 19.49 -2.59
N LYS A 697 47.85 18.89 -3.50
CA LYS A 697 48.20 18.71 -4.91
C LYS A 697 47.40 19.62 -5.85
N GLN A 698 46.63 20.58 -5.30
CA GLN A 698 45.74 21.44 -6.08
C GLN A 698 44.80 20.65 -6.99
N ARG A 699 44.29 19.50 -6.48
CA ARG A 699 43.51 18.52 -7.25
C ARG A 699 42.03 18.60 -6.90
N PHE A 700 41.19 18.47 -7.91
CA PHE A 700 39.73 18.31 -7.80
C PHE A 700 39.28 17.04 -8.51
N LEU A 701 38.16 16.48 -8.06
CA LEU A 701 37.57 15.27 -8.60
C LEU A 701 36.16 15.56 -9.10
N ARG A 702 35.85 15.07 -10.30
CA ARG A 702 34.51 15.04 -10.87
C ARG A 702 34.22 13.62 -11.37
N VAL A 703 33.14 13.02 -10.87
CA VAL A 703 32.74 11.65 -11.29
C VAL A 703 31.48 11.74 -12.12
N ALA A 704 31.57 11.41 -13.41
CA ALA A 704 30.43 11.41 -14.32
C ALA A 704 29.69 10.06 -14.34
N ASP A 705 30.34 9.00 -13.90
CA ASP A 705 29.84 7.62 -13.98
C ASP A 705 28.70 7.33 -12.99
N GLY A 706 28.67 8.00 -11.85
CA GLY A 706 27.77 7.66 -10.76
C GLY A 706 27.89 8.55 -9.52
N ASP A 707 26.92 8.41 -8.62
CA ASP A 707 26.93 9.11 -7.32
C ASP A 707 28.00 8.49 -6.40
N ILE A 708 28.67 9.33 -5.62
CA ILE A 708 29.70 8.91 -4.67
C ILE A 708 29.16 9.01 -3.25
N LEU A 709 28.97 7.86 -2.59
CA LEU A 709 28.63 7.77 -1.17
C LEU A 709 29.91 7.48 -0.37
N ILE A 710 30.35 8.38 0.50
CA ILE A 710 31.57 8.23 1.33
C ILE A 710 31.19 7.94 2.79
N LEU A 711 31.85 6.95 3.39
CA LEU A 711 31.69 6.52 4.78
C LEU A 711 33.05 6.54 5.50
N PRO A 712 33.35 7.60 6.28
CA PRO A 712 34.55 7.65 7.11
C PRO A 712 34.53 6.60 8.23
N GLN A 713 35.60 5.82 8.31
CA GLN A 713 35.81 4.79 9.35
C GLN A 713 36.77 5.30 10.43
N ASP A 714 37.87 5.92 10.01
CA ASP A 714 38.92 6.49 10.87
C ASP A 714 39.37 7.83 10.27
N GLY A 715 39.57 8.84 11.12
CA GLY A 715 39.84 10.21 10.71
C GLY A 715 38.62 10.94 10.12
N SER A 716 38.55 12.24 10.38
CA SER A 716 37.48 13.11 9.88
C SER A 716 37.88 13.76 8.55
N LEU A 717 36.90 14.00 7.69
CA LEU A 717 37.07 14.61 6.38
C LEU A 717 36.44 16.00 6.31
N GLN A 718 37.05 16.88 5.53
CA GLN A 718 36.43 18.09 5.01
C GLN A 718 36.22 17.89 3.51
N VAL A 719 34.96 17.83 3.08
CA VAL A 719 34.60 17.70 1.66
C VAL A 719 34.16 19.06 1.14
N ARG A 720 34.95 19.61 0.22
CA ARG A 720 34.66 20.89 -0.45
C ARG A 720 34.02 20.59 -1.80
N THR A 721 32.88 21.18 -2.09
CA THR A 721 32.10 20.94 -3.32
C THR A 721 31.78 22.26 -4.01
N GLU A 722 31.32 22.20 -5.26
CA GLU A 722 30.74 23.38 -5.94
C GLU A 722 29.60 24.03 -5.14
N PHE A 723 28.97 23.32 -4.22
CA PHE A 723 27.84 23.83 -3.42
C PHE A 723 28.27 24.34 -2.05
N GLY A 724 29.56 24.26 -1.73
CA GLY A 724 30.13 24.62 -0.43
C GLY A 724 30.73 23.43 0.30
N GLU A 725 30.97 23.61 1.60
CA GLU A 725 31.82 22.70 2.39
C GLU A 725 31.02 21.91 3.43
N LEU A 726 31.36 20.63 3.59
CA LEU A 726 30.81 19.74 4.59
C LEU A 726 31.93 19.05 5.36
N GLN A 727 31.91 19.21 6.68
CA GLN A 727 32.69 18.39 7.60
C GLN A 727 31.98 17.04 7.76
N VAL A 728 32.71 15.91 7.64
CA VAL A 728 32.15 14.56 7.72
C VAL A 728 33.03 13.72 8.66
N ASP A 729 32.47 13.40 9.82
CA ASP A 729 33.15 12.60 10.84
C ASP A 729 32.81 11.10 10.71
N PRO A 730 33.60 10.20 11.33
CA PRO A 730 33.13 8.83 11.54
C PRO A 730 31.76 8.84 12.22
N TRP A 731 30.86 7.92 11.82
CA TRP A 731 29.41 7.90 12.10
C TRP A 731 28.53 8.74 11.16
N GLU A 732 29.12 9.56 10.30
CA GLU A 732 28.40 10.30 9.29
C GLU A 732 28.67 9.70 7.91
N LEU A 733 27.78 10.00 6.97
CA LEU A 733 27.96 9.75 5.55
C LEU A 733 27.86 11.05 4.77
N ILE A 734 28.40 11.05 3.56
CA ILE A 734 28.14 12.10 2.57
C ILE A 734 27.85 11.45 1.21
N VAL A 735 26.83 11.96 0.51
CA VAL A 735 26.56 11.66 -0.89
C VAL A 735 26.96 12.88 -1.71
N VAL A 736 27.83 12.67 -2.70
CA VAL A 736 28.16 13.65 -3.73
C VAL A 736 27.54 13.15 -5.04
N PRO A 737 26.54 13.84 -5.59
CA PRO A 737 25.89 13.41 -6.82
C PRO A 737 26.85 13.40 -8.02
N ARG A 738 26.57 12.54 -9.01
CA ARG A 738 27.36 12.50 -10.26
C ARG A 738 27.39 13.88 -10.93
N GLY A 739 28.54 14.18 -11.53
CA GLY A 739 28.80 15.44 -12.23
C GLY A 739 29.29 16.59 -11.34
N VAL A 740 29.08 16.51 -10.03
CA VAL A 740 29.56 17.54 -9.08
C VAL A 740 31.07 17.45 -8.93
N THR A 741 31.75 18.58 -9.02
CA THR A 741 33.18 18.73 -8.71
C THR A 741 33.37 18.91 -7.20
N PHE A 742 34.30 18.15 -6.65
CA PHE A 742 34.60 18.20 -5.23
C PHE A 742 36.06 17.88 -4.92
N GLN A 743 36.46 18.14 -3.69
CA GLN A 743 37.78 17.90 -3.14
C GLN A 743 37.63 17.27 -1.75
N VAL A 744 38.35 16.18 -1.50
CA VAL A 744 38.36 15.49 -0.20
C VAL A 744 39.67 15.82 0.53
N ASN A 745 39.52 16.49 1.68
CA ASN A 745 40.63 16.92 2.51
C ASN A 745 40.56 16.26 3.89
N LEU A 746 41.70 16.12 4.56
CA LEU A 746 41.74 15.78 5.97
C LEU A 746 41.21 16.97 6.77
N ALA A 747 40.27 16.71 7.68
CA ALA A 747 39.78 17.74 8.57
C ALA A 747 40.86 18.19 9.57
N GLU A 748 40.67 19.37 10.16
CA GLU A 748 41.58 19.91 11.17
C GLU A 748 41.81 18.88 12.31
N GLY A 749 43.08 18.61 12.61
CA GLY A 749 43.49 17.63 13.63
C GLY A 749 43.62 16.18 13.13
N SER A 750 43.12 15.84 11.94
CA SER A 750 43.26 14.50 11.35
C SER A 750 44.58 14.35 10.60
N LYS A 751 45.39 13.33 10.96
CA LYS A 751 46.68 13.04 10.28
C LYS A 751 46.56 12.01 9.16
N MET A 752 45.54 11.18 9.24
CA MET A 752 45.19 10.18 8.23
C MET A 752 43.67 10.03 8.24
N ALA A 753 43.12 9.52 7.14
CA ALA A 753 41.74 9.06 7.10
C ALA A 753 41.65 7.75 6.32
N ARG A 754 40.72 6.88 6.75
CA ARG A 754 40.38 5.62 6.08
C ARG A 754 38.88 5.44 6.12
N GLY A 755 38.33 4.83 5.08
CA GLY A 755 36.92 4.53 5.03
C GLY A 755 36.53 3.76 3.77
N TYR A 756 35.24 3.81 3.49
CA TYR A 756 34.63 3.17 2.33
C TYR A 756 34.01 4.24 1.45
N PHE A 757 33.92 3.97 0.17
CA PHE A 757 33.02 4.72 -0.69
C PHE A 757 32.38 3.82 -1.74
N LEU A 758 31.11 4.08 -2.04
CA LEU A 758 30.37 3.41 -3.09
C LEU A 758 30.24 4.38 -4.26
N GLU A 759 30.50 3.87 -5.45
CA GLU A 759 30.14 4.53 -6.70
C GLU A 759 28.87 3.86 -7.25
N ASN A 760 27.76 4.59 -7.26
CA ASN A 760 26.47 4.10 -7.75
C ASN A 760 26.24 4.55 -9.20
N PHE A 761 26.30 3.61 -10.15
CA PHE A 761 26.11 3.90 -11.58
C PHE A 761 24.64 4.10 -11.96
N GLY A 762 23.72 3.61 -11.13
CA GLY A 762 22.27 3.57 -11.39
C GLY A 762 21.55 4.90 -11.16
N ASP A 763 20.29 4.81 -10.71
CA ASP A 763 19.50 5.99 -10.33
C ASP A 763 19.99 6.56 -8.99
N HIS A 764 19.68 7.83 -8.72
CA HIS A 764 20.15 8.52 -7.51
C HIS A 764 19.68 7.85 -6.22
N PHE A 765 20.45 8.03 -5.15
CA PHE A 765 20.03 7.57 -3.82
C PHE A 765 18.81 8.37 -3.33
N VAL A 766 17.79 7.66 -2.89
CA VAL A 766 16.59 8.22 -2.26
C VAL A 766 16.30 7.51 -0.95
N ILE A 767 15.51 8.14 -0.09
CA ILE A 767 15.02 7.51 1.14
C ILE A 767 14.05 6.37 0.74
N PRO A 768 14.18 5.16 1.30
CA PRO A 768 13.37 4.02 0.91
C PRO A 768 11.88 4.21 1.24
N GLU A 769 11.00 3.50 0.54
CA GLU A 769 9.58 3.48 0.88
C GLU A 769 9.37 2.86 2.27
N LEU A 770 8.65 3.58 3.14
CA LEU A 770 8.50 3.18 4.55
C LEU A 770 7.45 2.10 4.77
N GLY A 771 6.61 1.80 3.77
CA GLY A 771 5.56 0.78 3.89
C GLY A 771 4.72 0.93 5.17
N PRO A 772 4.49 -0.15 5.95
CA PRO A 772 3.74 -0.10 7.21
C PRO A 772 4.35 0.76 8.33
N ILE A 773 5.63 1.14 8.25
CA ILE A 773 6.26 2.06 9.22
C ILE A 773 5.57 3.44 9.13
N GLY A 774 5.01 3.78 7.96
CA GLY A 774 4.19 4.96 7.75
C GLY A 774 4.97 6.27 7.65
N ILE A 775 4.26 7.39 7.78
CA ILE A 775 4.78 8.75 7.52
C ILE A 775 5.45 9.42 8.72
N SER A 776 5.34 8.85 9.93
CA SER A 776 5.66 9.52 11.20
C SER A 776 7.13 9.47 11.63
N GLY A 777 8.07 9.29 10.70
CA GLY A 777 9.51 9.54 10.97
C GLY A 777 10.34 8.34 11.46
N GLY A 778 10.10 7.14 10.94
CA GLY A 778 10.99 5.99 11.12
C GLY A 778 12.21 6.02 10.19
N LEU A 779 13.24 5.22 10.51
CA LEU A 779 14.48 5.08 9.72
C LEU A 779 15.27 6.40 9.60
N ALA A 780 15.74 6.72 8.40
CA ALA A 780 16.47 7.94 8.08
C ALA A 780 15.50 9.09 7.79
N HIS A 781 15.17 9.87 8.82
CA HIS A 781 14.25 11.00 8.67
C HIS A 781 14.82 12.10 7.75
N PRO A 782 14.07 12.60 6.74
CA PRO A 782 14.57 13.57 5.74
C PRO A 782 15.22 14.83 6.31
N ARG A 783 14.65 15.43 7.39
CA ARG A 783 15.19 16.63 8.07
C ARG A 783 16.65 16.55 8.54
N HIS A 784 17.20 15.33 8.67
CA HIS A 784 18.57 15.12 9.15
C HIS A 784 19.59 15.05 8.01
N PHE A 785 19.15 15.08 6.75
CA PHE A 785 20.04 15.25 5.61
C PHE A 785 20.38 16.73 5.48
N LEU A 786 21.65 17.06 5.64
CA LEU A 786 22.15 18.44 5.64
C LEU A 786 22.88 18.71 4.33
N ALA A 787 22.44 19.73 3.61
CA ALA A 787 23.15 20.29 2.45
C ALA A 787 24.15 21.36 2.90
N PRO A 788 25.24 21.62 2.14
CA PRO A 788 26.17 22.69 2.47
C PRO A 788 25.51 24.07 2.37
N GLN A 789 26.13 25.06 3.01
CA GLN A 789 25.89 26.46 2.65
C GLN A 789 26.87 26.84 1.54
N ALA A 790 26.42 27.65 0.55
CA ALA A 790 27.28 28.14 -0.51
C ALA A 790 28.58 28.75 0.03
N SER A 791 29.70 28.34 -0.56
CA SER A 791 31.05 28.81 -0.23
C SER A 791 31.87 28.75 -1.51
N TYR A 792 32.55 29.85 -1.85
CA TYR A 792 33.32 29.99 -3.08
C TYR A 792 34.76 30.42 -2.80
N GLU A 793 35.65 30.18 -3.75
CA GLU A 793 37.01 30.70 -3.75
C GLU A 793 37.37 31.27 -5.13
N GLU A 794 37.97 32.46 -5.14
CA GLU A 794 38.52 33.09 -6.35
C GLU A 794 40.04 32.98 -6.32
N VAL A 795 40.55 31.83 -6.77
CA VAL A 795 41.99 31.56 -6.77
C VAL A 795 42.43 31.16 -8.17
N ASP A 796 43.25 32.01 -8.79
CA ASP A 796 43.95 31.71 -10.03
C ASP A 796 45.24 30.93 -9.75
N GLY A 797 45.56 29.95 -10.60
CA GLY A 797 46.71 29.08 -10.39
C GLY A 797 46.68 27.84 -11.28
N ASP A 798 47.69 26.98 -11.14
CA ASP A 798 47.71 25.69 -11.82
C ASP A 798 47.05 24.62 -10.95
N PHE A 799 45.87 24.15 -11.36
CA PHE A 799 45.14 23.08 -10.69
C PHE A 799 44.94 21.88 -11.62
N GLU A 800 44.72 20.71 -11.01
CA GLU A 800 44.43 19.46 -11.71
C GLU A 800 42.96 19.07 -11.50
N LEU A 801 42.21 18.91 -12.60
CA LEU A 801 40.88 18.30 -12.60
C LEU A 801 41.01 16.83 -12.99
N VAL A 802 40.69 15.94 -12.05
CA VAL A 802 40.54 14.51 -12.30
C VAL A 802 39.07 14.24 -12.61
N SER A 803 38.78 13.77 -13.81
CA SER A 803 37.43 13.41 -14.25
C SER A 803 37.32 11.91 -14.48
N LYS A 804 36.39 11.24 -13.81
CA LYS A 804 36.10 9.82 -14.05
C LYS A 804 34.94 9.71 -15.05
N PHE A 805 35.20 9.07 -16.19
CA PHE A 805 34.23 8.91 -17.28
C PHE A 805 34.39 7.55 -17.96
N MET A 806 33.29 6.82 -18.08
CA MET A 806 33.18 5.45 -18.58
C MET A 806 34.21 4.50 -17.93
N GLY A 807 34.39 4.61 -16.62
CA GLY A 807 35.31 3.78 -15.85
C GLY A 807 36.79 4.16 -15.96
N THR A 808 37.14 5.15 -16.78
CA THR A 808 38.51 5.65 -16.94
C THR A 808 38.69 6.99 -16.23
N LEU A 809 39.79 7.15 -15.50
CA LEU A 809 40.16 8.44 -14.94
C LEU A 809 40.91 9.26 -16.00
N PHE A 810 40.58 10.53 -16.12
CA PHE A 810 41.25 11.49 -16.99
C PHE A 810 41.78 12.64 -16.15
N ARG A 811 42.97 13.13 -16.49
CA ARG A 811 43.58 14.31 -15.87
C ARG A 811 43.55 15.46 -16.84
N SER A 812 43.20 16.63 -16.36
CA SER A 812 43.26 17.86 -17.13
C SER A 812 43.79 19.00 -16.27
N LYS A 813 44.50 19.94 -16.89
CA LYS A 813 44.90 21.18 -16.23
C LYS A 813 43.79 22.21 -16.34
N ILE A 814 43.58 22.96 -15.26
CA ILE A 814 42.70 24.13 -15.19
C ILE A 814 43.48 25.30 -14.56
N ARG A 815 43.07 26.54 -14.87
CA ARG A 815 43.83 27.77 -14.53
C ARG A 815 43.27 28.56 -13.34
N HIS A 816 42.16 28.11 -12.78
CA HIS A 816 41.52 28.67 -11.60
C HIS A 816 40.85 27.53 -10.82
N SER A 817 40.50 27.78 -9.56
CA SER A 817 39.74 26.82 -8.77
C SER A 817 38.34 26.62 -9.37
N PRO A 818 37.87 25.37 -9.49
CA PRO A 818 36.51 25.06 -9.94
C PRO A 818 35.45 25.22 -8.83
N LEU A 819 35.85 25.64 -7.63
CA LEU A 819 34.94 25.92 -6.50
C LEU A 819 34.60 27.41 -6.43
N ASP A 820 34.19 27.99 -7.55
CA ASP A 820 33.96 29.43 -7.75
C ASP A 820 32.47 29.83 -7.72
N VAL A 821 31.62 28.93 -7.22
CA VAL A 821 30.16 29.09 -7.19
C VAL A 821 29.72 29.97 -6.02
N VAL A 822 29.34 31.21 -6.32
CA VAL A 822 28.98 32.23 -5.31
C VAL A 822 27.63 31.93 -4.64
N ALA A 823 26.64 31.48 -5.41
CA ALA A 823 25.34 31.07 -4.89
C ALA A 823 24.68 30.00 -5.77
N TRP A 824 23.79 29.21 -5.17
CA TRP A 824 23.05 28.14 -5.85
C TRP A 824 21.66 27.95 -5.24
N TYR A 825 20.75 27.40 -6.04
CA TYR A 825 19.43 26.92 -5.61
C TYR A 825 19.04 25.70 -6.44
N GLY A 826 18.57 24.61 -5.81
CA GLY A 826 18.07 23.41 -6.48
C GLY A 826 18.06 22.18 -5.56
N SER A 827 17.78 21.00 -6.12
CA SER A 827 17.65 19.73 -5.39
C SER A 827 18.74 18.69 -5.69
N HIS A 828 19.56 18.89 -6.73
CA HIS A 828 20.72 18.04 -7.05
C HIS A 828 21.95 18.52 -6.29
N VAL A 829 22.02 18.18 -5.00
CA VAL A 829 22.99 18.75 -4.06
C VAL A 829 23.73 17.66 -3.28
N PRO A 830 25.00 17.90 -2.91
CA PRO A 830 25.67 17.09 -1.90
C PRO A 830 24.93 17.14 -0.57
N CYS A 831 24.81 16.01 0.11
CA CYS A 831 24.18 15.96 1.42
C CYS A 831 24.96 15.05 2.37
N LYS A 832 25.04 15.44 3.64
CA LYS A 832 25.55 14.59 4.72
C LYS A 832 24.43 14.12 5.64
N TYR A 833 24.63 12.97 6.26
CA TYR A 833 23.69 12.42 7.23
C TYR A 833 24.43 11.77 8.41
N ASP A 834 23.96 12.06 9.61
CA ASP A 834 24.48 11.47 10.85
C ASP A 834 23.70 10.18 11.18
N MET A 835 24.38 9.03 11.08
CA MET A 835 23.77 7.72 11.32
C MET A 835 23.39 7.48 12.79
N ARG A 836 23.86 8.32 13.73
CA ARG A 836 23.41 8.30 15.13
C ARG A 836 21.95 8.77 15.27
N LEU A 837 21.45 9.53 14.30
CA LEU A 837 20.08 10.03 14.25
C LEU A 837 19.10 9.05 13.58
N PHE A 838 19.58 7.87 13.18
CA PHE A 838 18.75 6.83 12.58
C PHE A 838 17.77 6.28 13.61
N MET A 839 16.48 6.35 13.29
CA MET A 839 15.43 5.80 14.12
C MET A 839 15.30 4.31 13.80
N ALA A 840 16.08 3.49 14.51
CA ALA A 840 16.12 2.05 14.31
C ALA A 840 14.77 1.41 14.68
N ILE A 841 14.10 0.83 13.69
CA ILE A 841 12.91 -0.01 13.88
C ILE A 841 13.38 -1.47 13.99
N ASN A 842 12.77 -2.22 14.92
CA ASN A 842 13.07 -3.63 15.12
C ASN A 842 11.85 -4.34 15.71
N THR A 843 11.91 -5.66 15.88
CA THR A 843 10.89 -6.39 16.63
C THR A 843 10.78 -5.88 18.06
N VAL A 844 9.55 -5.86 18.57
CA VAL A 844 9.22 -5.60 19.97
C VAL A 844 8.50 -6.80 20.62
N THR A 845 8.54 -7.96 19.95
CA THR A 845 7.86 -9.19 20.39
C THR A 845 8.81 -10.39 20.32
N TYR A 846 8.88 -11.05 19.16
CA TYR A 846 9.73 -12.21 18.89
C TYR A 846 10.32 -12.13 17.48
N ASP A 847 11.11 -13.13 17.11
CA ASP A 847 11.82 -13.28 15.83
C ASP A 847 12.87 -12.19 15.52
N HIS A 848 13.54 -12.33 14.39
CA HIS A 848 14.56 -11.39 13.91
C HIS A 848 14.09 -10.82 12.56
N PRO A 849 13.72 -9.52 12.48
CA PRO A 849 13.26 -8.91 11.24
C PRO A 849 14.30 -8.94 10.12
N ASP A 850 13.82 -8.90 8.88
CA ASP A 850 14.70 -8.80 7.70
C ASP A 850 15.56 -7.53 7.76
N PRO A 851 16.83 -7.60 7.32
CA PRO A 851 17.78 -6.49 7.44
C PRO A 851 17.41 -5.25 6.61
N SER A 852 16.49 -5.38 5.65
CA SER A 852 15.93 -4.25 4.89
C SER A 852 15.29 -3.19 5.79
N ILE A 853 14.87 -3.55 7.01
CA ILE A 853 14.40 -2.60 8.03
C ILE A 853 15.48 -1.61 8.48
N GLY A 854 16.75 -1.87 8.19
CA GLY A 854 17.89 -0.99 8.44
C GLY A 854 18.27 -0.09 7.27
N ALA A 855 17.48 -0.04 6.19
CA ALA A 855 17.77 0.76 5.01
C ALA A 855 17.77 2.27 5.31
N VAL A 856 18.86 2.95 4.97
CA VAL A 856 19.03 4.41 5.07
C VAL A 856 18.66 5.07 3.75
N MET A 857 19.18 4.53 2.63
CA MET A 857 18.96 5.00 1.27
C MET A 857 18.92 3.82 0.30
N SER A 858 18.19 3.96 -0.79
CA SER A 858 18.09 2.99 -1.88
C SER A 858 18.30 3.66 -3.23
N SER A 859 18.97 2.96 -4.15
CA SER A 859 19.00 3.28 -5.58
C SER A 859 18.12 2.25 -6.28
N TYR A 860 17.04 2.69 -6.92
CA TYR A 860 16.06 1.78 -7.53
C TYR A 860 16.41 1.40 -8.98
N THR A 861 15.82 0.30 -9.44
CA THR A 861 15.80 -0.06 -10.87
C THR A 861 14.46 0.29 -11.50
N SER A 862 14.32 0.07 -12.81
CA SER A 862 13.03 0.13 -13.50
C SER A 862 12.05 -0.96 -13.06
N THR A 863 12.50 -1.99 -12.33
CA THR A 863 11.64 -3.04 -11.78
C THR A 863 11.19 -2.66 -10.36
N PRO A 864 9.89 -2.41 -10.13
CA PRO A 864 9.39 -2.03 -8.82
C PRO A 864 9.75 -3.06 -7.73
N GLY A 865 10.20 -2.58 -6.58
CA GLY A 865 10.60 -3.42 -5.44
C GLY A 865 11.97 -4.09 -5.57
N LEU A 866 12.72 -3.85 -6.65
CA LEU A 866 14.08 -4.36 -6.84
C LEU A 866 15.08 -3.21 -6.89
N ALA A 867 15.88 -3.07 -5.84
CA ALA A 867 16.94 -2.07 -5.77
C ALA A 867 18.14 -2.46 -6.67
N ASN A 868 18.77 -1.44 -7.26
CA ASN A 868 20.12 -1.53 -7.80
C ASN A 868 21.08 -1.78 -6.64
N VAL A 869 21.00 -0.92 -5.62
CA VAL A 869 21.75 -1.06 -4.37
C VAL A 869 20.99 -0.42 -3.20
N ASP A 870 20.88 -1.16 -2.10
CA ASP A 870 20.39 -0.66 -0.81
C ASP A 870 21.59 -0.39 0.12
N PHE A 871 21.60 0.79 0.74
CA PHE A 871 22.52 1.12 1.82
C PHE A 871 21.82 0.89 3.17
N VAL A 872 22.18 -0.20 3.82
CA VAL A 872 21.61 -0.67 5.08
C VAL A 872 22.63 -0.47 6.20
N ILE A 873 22.17 -0.09 7.40
CA ILE A 873 23.01 0.00 8.59
C ILE A 873 22.52 -0.92 9.71
N PHE A 874 23.45 -1.32 10.58
CA PHE A 874 23.17 -2.06 11.81
C PHE A 874 23.57 -1.21 13.02
N PRO A 875 22.72 -0.23 13.39
CA PRO A 875 23.05 0.76 14.41
C PRO A 875 22.84 0.18 15.82
N PRO A 876 23.27 0.93 16.86
CA PRO A 876 22.87 0.65 18.23
C PRO A 876 21.35 0.55 18.37
N ARG A 877 20.85 -0.53 18.96
CA ARG A 877 19.41 -0.83 19.07
C ARG A 877 19.08 -1.71 20.26
N TRP A 878 17.82 -1.72 20.66
CA TRP A 878 17.32 -2.68 21.64
C TRP A 878 17.00 -4.02 20.96
N LEU A 879 17.31 -5.11 21.66
CA LEU A 879 16.99 -6.48 21.28
C LEU A 879 16.04 -7.07 22.35
N PRO A 880 14.72 -6.78 22.26
CA PRO A 880 13.74 -7.24 23.23
C PRO A 880 13.15 -8.62 22.92
N ALA A 881 13.50 -9.23 21.77
CA ALA A 881 12.86 -10.45 21.29
C ALA A 881 12.92 -11.60 22.30
N GLU A 882 11.76 -12.11 22.70
CA GLU A 882 11.60 -13.21 23.67
C GLU A 882 11.50 -14.56 22.94
N GLY A 883 12.00 -15.63 23.56
CA GLY A 883 11.92 -16.99 23.00
C GLY A 883 12.62 -17.14 21.63
N THR A 884 13.56 -16.24 21.31
CA THR A 884 14.06 -16.03 19.95
C THR A 884 15.59 -16.15 19.89
N PHE A 885 16.10 -16.78 18.83
CA PHE A 885 17.50 -16.70 18.45
C PHE A 885 17.80 -15.29 17.89
N ARG A 886 18.37 -14.42 18.74
CA ARG A 886 18.55 -12.99 18.44
C ARG A 886 19.58 -12.64 17.35
N PRO A 887 20.70 -13.37 17.17
CA PRO A 887 21.60 -13.09 16.06
C PRO A 887 20.90 -13.29 14.71
N PRO A 888 21.45 -12.76 13.60
CA PRO A 888 20.92 -13.02 12.27
C PRO A 888 20.75 -14.52 12.01
N TRP A 889 19.70 -14.89 11.28
CA TRP A 889 19.41 -16.29 10.93
C TRP A 889 20.38 -16.80 9.86
N PHE A 890 20.54 -18.13 9.79
CA PHE A 890 21.23 -18.76 8.65
C PHE A 890 20.43 -18.52 7.38
N HIS A 891 21.08 -18.07 6.32
CA HIS A 891 20.35 -17.62 5.15
C HIS A 891 21.04 -17.86 3.80
N ARG A 892 20.22 -17.77 2.75
CA ARG A 892 20.61 -17.68 1.34
C ARG A 892 19.69 -16.67 0.68
N ASN A 893 20.28 -15.65 0.04
CA ASN A 893 19.55 -14.51 -0.48
C ASN A 893 19.58 -14.48 -2.03
N CYS A 894 18.58 -13.88 -2.66
CA CYS A 894 18.63 -13.58 -4.10
C CYS A 894 19.54 -12.40 -4.42
N MET A 895 19.77 -11.52 -3.44
CA MET A 895 20.71 -10.40 -3.48
C MET A 895 22.12 -10.84 -3.09
N SER A 896 23.10 -9.99 -3.41
CA SER A 896 24.49 -10.11 -2.99
C SER A 896 24.84 -9.03 -1.97
N GLU A 897 25.48 -9.45 -0.88
CA GLU A 897 25.73 -8.61 0.29
C GLU A 897 27.21 -8.24 0.37
N PHE A 898 27.50 -6.94 0.37
CA PHE A 898 28.81 -6.39 0.74
C PHE A 898 28.69 -5.74 2.12
N MET A 899 29.31 -6.33 3.12
CA MET A 899 29.31 -5.84 4.49
C MET A 899 30.59 -5.05 4.79
N GLY A 900 30.47 -4.00 5.58
CA GLY A 900 31.60 -3.26 6.15
C GLY A 900 31.37 -2.92 7.62
N LEU A 901 32.47 -2.61 8.34
CA LEU A 901 32.41 -2.19 9.75
C LEU A 901 33.08 -0.83 9.93
N LEU A 902 32.35 0.13 10.51
CA LEU A 902 32.87 1.47 10.81
C LEU A 902 33.50 1.52 12.21
N THR A 903 32.85 0.92 13.21
CA THR A 903 33.35 0.88 14.59
C THR A 903 32.73 -0.29 15.36
N GLY A 904 33.37 -0.69 16.46
CA GLY A 904 32.88 -1.74 17.36
C GLY A 904 33.05 -3.17 16.81
N THR A 905 32.07 -4.03 17.12
CA THR A 905 31.99 -5.44 16.72
C THR A 905 30.64 -5.77 16.10
N TYR A 906 30.61 -6.65 15.10
CA TYR A 906 29.37 -7.08 14.45
C TYR A 906 28.77 -8.33 15.10
N ASP A 907 27.47 -8.34 15.35
CA ASP A 907 26.79 -9.36 16.16
C ASP A 907 26.93 -10.80 15.62
N ALA A 908 26.96 -10.96 14.30
CA ALA A 908 27.10 -12.27 13.67
C ALA A 908 28.55 -12.80 13.62
N LYS A 909 29.55 -11.95 13.91
CA LYS A 909 31.00 -12.22 13.77
C LYS A 909 31.82 -11.51 14.88
N PRO A 910 31.62 -11.84 16.16
CA PRO A 910 32.15 -11.06 17.28
C PRO A 910 33.69 -10.97 17.34
N ASP A 911 34.40 -12.02 16.92
CA ASP A 911 35.86 -12.14 17.10
C ASP A 911 36.67 -11.90 15.82
N SER A 912 36.02 -11.78 14.66
CA SER A 912 36.70 -11.92 13.36
C SER A 912 36.42 -10.81 12.33
N PHE A 913 35.50 -9.89 12.61
CA PHE A 913 35.17 -8.75 11.74
C PHE A 913 35.49 -7.44 12.47
N VAL A 914 36.58 -6.77 12.06
CA VAL A 914 37.15 -5.58 12.74
C VAL A 914 36.88 -4.29 11.96
N PRO A 915 36.89 -3.10 12.59
CA PRO A 915 36.67 -1.84 11.89
C PRO A 915 37.62 -1.64 10.71
N GLY A 916 37.06 -1.31 9.54
CA GLY A 916 37.78 -1.23 8.25
C GLY A 916 37.77 -2.53 7.42
N ALA A 917 37.32 -3.66 7.99
CA ALA A 917 37.17 -4.91 7.25
C ALA A 917 35.89 -4.93 6.42
N SER A 918 35.90 -5.69 5.32
CA SER A 918 34.73 -5.94 4.49
C SER A 918 34.52 -7.42 4.20
N SER A 919 33.31 -7.83 3.85
CA SER A 919 33.03 -9.19 3.40
C SER A 919 31.99 -9.23 2.30
N ILE A 920 32.08 -10.26 1.45
CA ILE A 920 31.18 -10.49 0.32
C ILE A 920 30.48 -11.83 0.51
N HIS A 921 29.15 -11.78 0.47
CA HIS A 921 28.27 -12.95 0.42
C HIS A 921 27.37 -12.83 -0.81
N ASN A 922 27.80 -13.43 -1.91
CA ASN A 922 27.05 -13.36 -3.17
C ASN A 922 25.75 -14.17 -3.13
N ARG A 923 24.82 -13.81 -4.00
CA ARG A 923 23.51 -14.47 -4.14
C ARG A 923 23.59 -15.99 -4.07
N TYR A 924 22.68 -16.56 -3.28
CA TYR A 924 22.51 -17.97 -2.96
C TYR A 924 23.70 -18.67 -2.27
N VAL A 925 24.80 -17.98 -1.98
CA VAL A 925 25.88 -18.50 -1.16
C VAL A 925 25.39 -18.58 0.30
N PRO A 926 25.35 -19.77 0.93
CA PRO A 926 24.88 -19.91 2.31
C PRO A 926 25.78 -19.14 3.27
N HIS A 927 25.18 -18.36 4.16
CA HIS A 927 25.90 -17.69 5.22
C HIS A 927 25.01 -17.47 6.44
N GLY A 928 25.51 -16.73 7.42
CA GLY A 928 24.88 -16.56 8.73
C GLY A 928 25.91 -16.46 9.85
N PRO A 929 25.47 -16.58 11.11
CA PRO A 929 26.33 -16.45 12.29
C PRO A 929 27.44 -17.50 12.27
N ASP A 930 28.65 -17.13 12.70
CA ASP A 930 29.72 -18.11 12.90
C ASP A 930 29.44 -19.03 14.10
N ALA A 931 30.27 -20.07 14.28
CA ALA A 931 30.07 -21.04 15.35
C ALA A 931 30.03 -20.40 16.76
N ALA A 932 30.82 -19.34 16.99
CA ALA A 932 30.86 -18.63 18.27
C ALA A 932 29.56 -17.83 18.50
N ALA A 933 29.08 -17.13 17.47
CA ALA A 933 27.80 -16.42 17.50
C ALA A 933 26.60 -17.36 17.68
N VAL A 934 26.61 -18.54 17.06
CA VAL A 934 25.58 -19.58 17.26
C VAL A 934 25.55 -20.06 18.70
N GLN A 935 26.72 -20.35 19.28
CA GLN A 935 26.81 -20.78 20.67
C GLN A 935 26.28 -19.68 21.61
N LYS A 936 26.77 -18.45 21.45
CA LYS A 936 26.34 -17.29 22.23
C LYS A 936 24.83 -17.05 22.12
N GLY A 937 24.28 -17.08 20.89
CA GLY A 937 22.86 -16.86 20.65
C GLY A 937 21.96 -17.97 21.19
N THR A 938 22.45 -19.21 21.24
CA THR A 938 21.69 -20.35 21.79
C THR A 938 21.69 -20.36 23.31
N ASP A 939 22.79 -19.92 23.94
CA ASP A 939 22.94 -19.91 25.40
C ASP A 939 22.38 -18.62 26.03
N LEU A 940 21.97 -17.65 25.22
CA LEU A 940 21.45 -16.36 25.67
C LEU A 940 20.08 -16.49 26.36
N ASP A 941 19.96 -15.90 27.54
CA ASP A 941 18.67 -15.71 28.23
C ASP A 941 17.83 -14.62 27.50
N SER A 942 16.93 -15.05 26.63
CA SER A 942 16.06 -14.15 25.84
C SER A 942 14.91 -13.51 26.63
N SER A 943 14.75 -13.82 27.92
CA SER A 943 13.71 -13.20 28.78
C SER A 943 14.00 -11.74 29.16
N LYS A 944 15.21 -11.24 28.86
CA LYS A 944 15.64 -9.88 29.24
C LYS A 944 16.01 -9.07 28.01
N PRO A 945 15.62 -7.78 27.95
CA PRO A 945 16.05 -6.91 26.87
C PRO A 945 17.55 -6.61 26.97
N GLU A 946 18.25 -6.70 25.84
CA GLU A 946 19.66 -6.32 25.72
C GLU A 946 19.81 -5.08 24.82
N ARG A 947 20.74 -4.18 25.16
CA ARG A 947 21.07 -3.05 24.29
C ARG A 947 22.33 -3.35 23.49
N TYR A 948 22.16 -3.53 22.18
CA TYR A 948 23.27 -3.57 21.23
C TYR A 948 23.83 -2.15 21.08
N SER A 949 25.10 -1.93 21.40
CA SER A 949 25.70 -0.59 21.44
C SER A 949 27.20 -0.61 21.17
N GLY A 950 27.77 0.58 20.90
CA GLY A 950 29.22 0.73 20.68
C GLY A 950 29.73 0.21 19.34
N THR A 951 28.84 0.04 18.35
CA THR A 951 29.17 -0.56 17.05
C THR A 951 28.27 0.02 15.95
N LEU A 952 28.80 0.05 14.73
CA LEU A 952 28.08 0.42 13.52
C LEU A 952 28.65 -0.36 12.33
N ALA A 953 27.93 -1.41 11.94
CA ALA A 953 28.15 -2.10 10.67
C ALA A 953 27.21 -1.54 9.61
N PHE A 954 27.55 -1.76 8.34
CA PHE A 954 26.70 -1.42 7.21
C PHE A 954 26.78 -2.51 6.14
N MET A 955 25.83 -2.45 5.22
CA MET A 955 25.73 -3.32 4.07
C MET A 955 25.36 -2.52 2.83
N TRP A 956 26.05 -2.82 1.73
CA TRP A 956 25.59 -2.53 0.38
C TRP A 956 25.05 -3.83 -0.21
N GLU A 957 23.72 -3.93 -0.28
CA GLU A 957 23.02 -5.08 -0.84
C GLU A 957 22.60 -4.75 -2.26
N THR A 958 22.89 -5.65 -3.21
CA THR A 958 22.62 -5.41 -4.63
C THR A 958 22.09 -6.65 -5.32
N ARG A 959 21.24 -6.46 -6.33
CA ARG A 959 20.69 -7.55 -7.15
C ARG A 959 21.75 -8.26 -8.00
N LEU A 960 22.88 -7.60 -8.27
CA LEU A 960 23.96 -8.11 -9.12
C LEU A 960 25.03 -8.80 -8.28
N VAL A 961 25.83 -9.68 -8.90
CA VAL A 961 26.93 -10.34 -8.21
C VAL A 961 28.05 -9.34 -7.96
N TRP A 962 28.50 -9.20 -6.72
CA TRP A 962 29.74 -8.51 -6.39
C TRP A 962 30.92 -9.28 -6.98
N HIS A 963 31.50 -8.74 -8.05
CA HIS A 963 32.69 -9.29 -8.68
C HIS A 963 33.93 -8.67 -8.03
N PRO A 964 34.75 -9.41 -7.27
CA PRO A 964 35.96 -8.85 -6.68
C PRO A 964 36.95 -8.42 -7.76
N SER A 965 37.68 -7.32 -7.54
CA SER A 965 38.73 -6.90 -8.46
C SER A 965 39.94 -7.85 -8.42
N GLU A 966 40.76 -7.85 -9.46
CA GLU A 966 42.01 -8.64 -9.47
C GLU A 966 42.93 -8.23 -8.30
N TYR A 967 43.02 -6.94 -8.01
CA TYR A 967 43.78 -6.42 -6.88
C TYR A 967 43.25 -6.95 -5.54
N ALA A 968 41.94 -6.95 -5.34
CA ALA A 968 41.33 -7.44 -4.10
C ALA A 968 41.57 -8.94 -3.91
N LEU A 969 41.49 -9.74 -4.98
CA LEU A 969 41.79 -11.17 -4.92
C LEU A 969 43.29 -11.43 -4.66
N ALA A 970 44.17 -10.68 -5.31
CA ALA A 970 45.62 -10.81 -5.12
C ALA A 970 46.08 -10.39 -3.72
N THR A 971 45.31 -9.53 -3.05
CA THR A 971 45.59 -9.04 -1.69
C THR A 971 44.67 -9.65 -0.63
N LEU A 972 43.92 -10.70 -0.99
CA LEU A 972 43.03 -11.40 -0.06
C LEU A 972 43.83 -11.95 1.11
N ASN A 973 43.50 -11.49 2.31
CA ASN A 973 44.28 -11.73 3.52
C ASN A 973 43.52 -12.55 4.58
N ASP A 974 42.43 -13.21 4.16
CA ASP A 974 41.62 -14.12 4.97
C ASP A 974 41.01 -15.26 4.16
N GLU A 975 41.86 -16.09 3.54
CA GLU A 975 41.45 -17.26 2.74
C GLU A 975 40.69 -18.32 3.56
N GLY A 976 40.87 -18.34 4.89
CA GLY A 976 40.24 -19.28 5.80
C GLY A 976 38.81 -18.92 6.21
N TYR A 977 38.23 -17.84 5.68
CA TYR A 977 36.92 -17.36 6.12
C TYR A 977 35.79 -18.40 6.08
N PRO A 978 35.66 -19.26 5.03
CA PRO A 978 34.66 -20.34 5.02
C PRO A 978 34.76 -21.32 6.20
N ALA A 979 35.93 -21.45 6.84
CA ALA A 979 36.09 -22.29 8.02
C ALA A 979 35.40 -21.73 9.27
N ALA A 980 34.96 -20.47 9.27
CA ALA A 980 34.26 -19.85 10.41
C ALA A 980 32.96 -20.58 10.81
N TRP A 981 32.34 -21.31 9.87
CA TRP A 981 31.13 -22.12 10.12
C TRP A 981 31.41 -23.58 10.46
N SER A 982 32.65 -24.05 10.36
CA SER A 982 33.00 -25.46 10.57
C SER A 982 32.73 -25.97 12.00
N GLY A 983 32.71 -25.07 12.99
CA GLY A 983 32.43 -25.39 14.38
C GLY A 983 30.95 -25.55 14.73
N VAL A 984 30.02 -25.33 13.79
CA VAL A 984 28.57 -25.45 14.06
C VAL A 984 28.19 -26.93 14.24
N GLN A 985 27.76 -27.30 15.44
CA GLN A 985 27.43 -28.68 15.80
C GLN A 985 25.97 -29.05 15.46
N LYS A 986 25.75 -30.30 15.02
CA LYS A 986 24.41 -30.87 14.88
C LYS A 986 23.82 -31.16 16.27
N ARG A 987 22.80 -30.39 16.67
CA ARG A 987 22.08 -30.57 17.95
C ARG A 987 20.75 -31.34 17.85
N PHE A 988 20.41 -31.84 16.66
CA PHE A 988 19.16 -32.59 16.45
C PHE A 988 19.20 -33.94 17.17
N ASP A 989 18.22 -34.16 18.05
CA ASP A 989 18.03 -35.39 18.80
C ASP A 989 16.62 -35.94 18.55
N ALA A 990 16.53 -36.99 17.73
CA ALA A 990 15.27 -37.61 17.33
C ALA A 990 14.52 -38.28 18.48
N SER A 991 15.18 -38.52 19.63
CA SER A 991 14.57 -39.13 20.81
C SER A 991 13.77 -38.13 21.66
N LYS A 992 14.02 -36.82 21.45
CA LYS A 992 13.26 -35.76 22.09
C LYS A 992 12.09 -35.39 21.19
N THR A 993 10.91 -35.96 21.44
CA THR A 993 9.66 -35.39 20.94
C THR A 993 9.54 -33.99 21.53
N PRO A 994 9.14 -32.97 20.76
CA PRO A 994 8.70 -31.72 21.35
C PRO A 994 7.64 -32.10 22.39
N GLN A 995 7.86 -31.80 23.67
CA GLN A 995 6.72 -31.80 24.58
C GLN A 995 5.71 -30.84 23.99
N ASP A 996 4.43 -31.19 24.02
CA ASP A 996 3.30 -30.33 23.65
C ASP A 996 3.23 -29.11 24.57
N GLU A 997 4.29 -28.31 24.65
CA GLU A 997 4.15 -26.90 24.86
C GLU A 997 3.79 -26.34 23.49
N PRO A 998 2.51 -26.04 23.21
CA PRO A 998 2.23 -25.14 22.11
C PRO A 998 3.09 -23.91 22.42
N TYR A 999 3.83 -23.40 21.43
CA TYR A 999 4.45 -22.08 21.42
C TYR A 999 4.01 -21.26 22.64
N GLY A 1000 4.92 -20.94 23.57
CA GLY A 1000 4.68 -20.31 24.88
C GLY A 1000 3.93 -18.97 24.86
N PHE A 1001 2.79 -18.96 24.21
CA PHE A 1001 1.73 -17.99 24.10
C PHE A 1001 0.57 -18.66 24.81
N GLN A 1002 0.59 -18.61 26.14
CA GLN A 1002 -0.69 -18.45 26.81
C GLN A 1002 -1.19 -17.05 26.43
N PRO A 1003 -2.29 -16.92 25.67
CA PRO A 1003 -2.88 -15.61 25.48
C PRO A 1003 -3.39 -15.17 26.86
N THR A 1004 -2.62 -14.32 27.52
CA THR A 1004 -3.10 -13.61 28.71
C THR A 1004 -4.31 -12.79 28.28
N ARG A 1005 -5.45 -13.11 28.88
CA ARG A 1005 -6.73 -12.42 28.73
C ARG A 1005 -6.64 -10.95 29.12
#